data_AF-A0A9D4RW06-F1
#
_entry.id   AF-A0A9D4RW06-F1
#
_cell.length_a   1.000
_cell.length_b   1.000
_cell.length_c   1.000
_cell.angle_alpha   90.00
_cell.angle_beta   90.00
_cell.angle_gamma   90.00
#
_symmetry.space_group_name_H-M   'P 1'
#
loop_
_entity.id
_entity.type
_entity.pdbx_description
1 polymer ?
#
loop_
_entity_poly.entity_id
_entity_poly.type
_entity_poly.pdbx_seq_one_letter_code
_entity_poly.pdbx_strand_id
1 'polypeptide(L)'
;MAIWKVLTLFSLLTLTTQVQGQAPVSPFFLLCNYHGNGQEVGASTGEVKLSVSIHGNPDNYVPGQYYKVTITSSLNFDGFFLTGLYTISSPALQRMQALGMQGGQPVSQNLMCSIVHSHMSQSPVRETTFMWIAPPAGSGCVNFLATAMLGQQMLFKDTTVLHLCEEGAPTLSPLRPVLAELHSDSMIFRDDFDSFKSFGQDHWSSHEGVDIGTGCGSLFYGDAAVFCENTGNRRLVTAALNTTTAAVLQFFLGTGSCRGSDKDADIMVLFGLNGCQDWFILDSLPPPTNGSIPKSVLIHLPEKARGDGVCFAWSQEPTLPQKATIRYTTEATTHSRNAVLKDIATTSQTKFSLSGKVKTVPTTSFKYPPTQPSTRKTKSTPKTTTDYKQYEYTTEIVDYDEQNITFPEYTVHEVPAQDNPLADAQSSKTAGKQVDFDTVVGAVPGTFQGCWAIDHVIIVNTAHVPTSLQDTFNPINPSDWLSFPGAHFKQHCHSDDTAMVFNHKSPVTGVGSRDLDLSVPDYQKDIILAEQFEDKALPGWQVSGGNVDLTCGIIHSGSSVVFDGPGKSRRICTPDIDPRKAGNLRFHFGLGSGGCHSDDIEKAEVIIYMEDTNEHTIYIIEKLDVNSYKEPKLVSVPLKPIERHSSARICWVQKFSGGQGQNVWALDNVEILPYLPQSANTSKNKMAQFSLNLNCGNFADNNDVELKYSTNYGSTWHRLHEPCLPAQCDAEYRPLDTHFHADTYKRWRRFTTPLPYAAMVPVVRFRWEKTSSDDPNWALDNVYIGTCKEGCNGHGACLDGKCSCDFGYIGDTCESTIAPNPTILLENFDGTGLPISTGIEHILGASLSFDCDVLSTGKAAVFNLDGRREFLTAELNTTNTMYIQFNIRVGSNSPVSGCPAAEKTKELVLLDYTCNGGVTWQLLKSFNTVDYRSPMSDSVLLPNEARNTGCKFRWWQPEHSGYHQDVWALDDISINDHLFNTLHVHMNNMVDIGEQLAITNGRLSDTYCRKMKSISFIGSPTTDNVRLLTTESMHIGPGYIMQFELVMGCGLPYSSLRDNRLYLEYSTDHGIHWSLVVDPCLPPSPCDLVHQGTIYDWTQYREWTRVTVPLPTTTWGPSTRFRLRQDTWARTDTWGVARLYIGQQCPNMCHGHGECNEGVCSCDEGFEGVGTVTQQLI
;
A
#
# COMPACT_ATOMS: atom_id res chain seq x y z
N MET A 1 6.94 -52.57 -69.98
CA MET A 1 5.81 -53.18 -69.24
C MET A 1 6.20 -53.33 -67.77
N ALA A 2 5.26 -53.61 -66.86
CA ALA A 2 5.50 -53.77 -65.42
C ALA A 2 6.00 -52.53 -64.63
N ILE A 3 5.81 -51.31 -65.17
CA ILE A 3 5.72 -50.10 -64.34
C ILE A 3 4.24 -49.95 -63.95
N TRP A 4 3.85 -50.48 -62.78
CA TRP A 4 2.61 -50.22 -62.01
C TRP A 4 2.43 -51.34 -60.95
N LYS A 5 2.65 -51.03 -59.65
CA LYS A 5 1.94 -51.60 -58.46
C LYS A 5 2.55 -51.31 -57.08
N VAL A 6 3.82 -50.89 -56.97
CA VAL A 6 4.48 -50.63 -55.67
C VAL A 6 4.68 -49.12 -55.39
N LEU A 7 4.41 -48.26 -56.38
CA LEU A 7 4.60 -46.80 -56.31
C LEU A 7 3.31 -46.00 -56.07
N THR A 8 2.22 -46.66 -55.65
CA THR A 8 0.87 -46.06 -55.58
C THR A 8 0.28 -46.04 -54.16
N LEU A 9 1.14 -45.98 -53.12
CA LEU A 9 0.73 -45.88 -51.72
C LEU A 9 1.68 -45.04 -50.83
N PHE A 10 2.69 -44.38 -51.43
CA PHE A 10 3.67 -43.54 -50.73
C PHE A 10 3.73 -42.09 -51.26
N SER A 11 2.78 -41.72 -52.11
CA SER A 11 2.81 -40.50 -52.93
C SER A 11 1.46 -39.76 -52.95
N LEU A 12 0.60 -39.99 -51.94
CA LEU A 12 -0.70 -39.34 -51.83
C LEU A 12 -1.11 -39.05 -50.37
N LEU A 13 -0.17 -38.58 -49.55
CA LEU A 13 -0.45 -38.10 -48.19
C LEU A 13 0.50 -36.98 -47.74
N THR A 14 0.85 -36.09 -48.68
CA THR A 14 1.59 -34.84 -48.43
C THR A 14 0.65 -33.63 -48.54
N LEU A 15 -0.35 -33.56 -47.65
CA LEU A 15 -1.16 -32.36 -47.40
C LEU A 15 -1.82 -32.49 -46.02
N THR A 16 -1.80 -31.38 -45.27
CA THR A 16 -2.50 -31.18 -43.97
C THR A 16 -2.36 -32.29 -42.93
N THR A 17 -1.30 -32.21 -42.10
CA THR A 17 -1.46 -32.14 -40.62
C THR A 17 -0.11 -31.87 -39.93
N GLN A 18 0.04 -30.72 -39.29
CA GLN A 18 1.03 -30.56 -38.22
C GLN A 18 0.44 -31.13 -36.93
N VAL A 19 0.71 -32.41 -36.63
CA VAL A 19 0.46 -32.97 -35.29
C VAL A 19 1.75 -32.85 -34.48
N GLN A 20 1.87 -31.78 -33.70
CA GLN A 20 3.01 -31.56 -32.81
C GLN A 20 2.81 -32.34 -31.50
N GLY A 21 2.92 -33.67 -31.60
CA GLY A 21 2.80 -34.61 -30.48
C GLY A 21 4.04 -35.48 -30.35
N GLN A 22 4.94 -35.14 -29.43
CA GLN A 22 6.02 -36.05 -29.04
C GLN A 22 5.44 -37.23 -28.25
N ALA A 23 5.73 -38.46 -28.69
CA ALA A 23 5.44 -39.64 -27.88
C ALA A 23 6.43 -39.70 -26.70
N PRO A 24 5.97 -39.90 -25.44
CA PRO A 24 6.86 -39.96 -24.30
C PRO A 24 7.75 -41.20 -24.35
N VAL A 25 9.05 -40.99 -24.19
CA VAL A 25 10.05 -42.06 -24.03
C VAL A 25 10.12 -42.43 -22.55
N SER A 26 10.23 -43.72 -22.22
CA SER A 26 10.42 -44.14 -20.82
C SER A 26 11.79 -43.68 -20.28
N PRO A 27 11.88 -43.17 -19.03
CA PRO A 27 13.11 -42.64 -18.47
C PRO A 27 14.22 -43.69 -18.49
N PHE A 28 15.36 -43.33 -19.09
CA PHE A 28 16.49 -44.23 -19.29
C PHE A 28 17.55 -43.97 -18.22
N PHE A 29 17.51 -44.76 -17.15
CA PHE A 29 18.41 -44.61 -16.01
C PHE A 29 19.82 -45.15 -16.30
N LEU A 30 20.82 -44.37 -15.93
CA LEU A 30 22.25 -44.64 -16.05
C LEU A 30 22.92 -44.48 -14.69
N LEU A 31 23.89 -45.34 -14.35
CA LEU A 31 24.76 -45.11 -13.19
C LEU A 31 25.73 -43.96 -13.49
N CYS A 32 25.82 -42.99 -12.58
CA CYS A 32 26.66 -41.81 -12.76
C CYS A 32 27.40 -41.43 -11.47
N ASN A 33 28.69 -41.11 -11.61
CA ASN A 33 29.49 -40.50 -10.54
C ASN A 33 29.39 -38.97 -10.67
N TYR A 34 28.52 -38.35 -9.86
CA TYR A 34 28.47 -36.89 -9.75
C TYR A 34 29.63 -36.41 -8.86
N HIS A 35 30.58 -35.67 -9.46
CA HIS A 35 31.67 -35.04 -8.73
C HIS A 35 31.23 -33.67 -8.19
N GLY A 36 30.55 -33.69 -7.04
CA GLY A 36 30.11 -32.48 -6.35
C GLY A 36 31.27 -31.69 -5.72
N ASN A 37 32.01 -30.92 -6.53
CA ASN A 37 32.66 -29.69 -6.07
C ASN A 37 33.21 -28.83 -7.23
N GLY A 38 33.05 -27.51 -7.09
CA GLY A 38 33.67 -26.51 -7.97
C GLY A 38 32.70 -25.78 -8.89
N GLN A 39 32.48 -24.49 -8.64
CA GLN A 39 32.04 -23.55 -9.68
C GLN A 39 33.17 -23.44 -10.72
N GLU A 40 33.05 -24.12 -11.87
CA GLU A 40 33.80 -23.71 -13.06
C GLU A 40 33.24 -22.35 -13.50
N VAL A 41 33.98 -21.27 -13.21
CA VAL A 41 33.53 -19.88 -13.45
C VAL A 41 33.46 -19.59 -14.95
N GLY A 42 32.32 -19.92 -15.54
CA GLY A 42 31.97 -19.61 -16.93
C GLY A 42 31.52 -18.16 -17.08
N ALA A 43 32.42 -17.30 -17.54
CA ALA A 43 32.20 -15.88 -17.88
C ALA A 43 31.71 -14.96 -16.74
N SER A 44 32.58 -14.02 -16.34
CA SER A 44 32.31 -13.00 -15.33
C SER A 44 31.46 -11.82 -15.87
N THR A 45 30.20 -12.06 -16.23
CA THR A 45 29.22 -11.01 -16.58
C THR A 45 27.76 -11.47 -16.35
N GLY A 46 27.13 -11.03 -15.26
CA GLY A 46 25.66 -11.10 -15.04
C GLY A 46 25.08 -12.51 -14.82
N GLU A 47 24.52 -12.77 -13.65
CA GLU A 47 23.91 -14.06 -13.34
C GLU A 47 22.64 -14.30 -14.18
N VAL A 48 22.64 -15.40 -14.94
CA VAL A 48 21.49 -15.81 -15.76
C VAL A 48 20.51 -16.58 -14.88
N LYS A 49 19.57 -15.87 -14.25
CA LYS A 49 18.46 -16.52 -13.52
C LYS A 49 17.62 -17.38 -14.46
N LEU A 50 17.43 -18.65 -14.09
CA LEU A 50 16.53 -19.61 -14.73
C LEU A 50 15.75 -20.36 -13.66
N SER A 51 14.42 -20.39 -13.81
CA SER A 51 13.52 -21.16 -12.95
C SER A 51 12.91 -22.35 -13.69
N VAL A 52 12.68 -23.45 -12.96
CA VAL A 52 11.93 -24.61 -13.45
C VAL A 52 10.72 -24.81 -12.56
N SER A 53 9.54 -24.76 -13.15
CA SER A 53 8.26 -24.85 -12.47
C SER A 53 7.50 -26.11 -12.85
N ILE A 54 6.96 -26.81 -11.86
CA ILE A 54 6.01 -27.90 -12.06
C ILE A 54 4.61 -27.34 -11.90
N HIS A 55 3.75 -27.55 -12.90
CA HIS A 55 2.38 -27.07 -12.90
C HIS A 55 1.58 -27.64 -11.72
N GLY A 56 1.03 -26.76 -10.88
CA GLY A 56 0.37 -27.11 -9.62
C GLY A 56 1.27 -27.11 -8.38
N ASN A 57 2.57 -26.82 -8.53
CA ASN A 57 3.57 -26.66 -7.44
C ASN A 57 3.46 -27.71 -6.31
N PRO A 58 3.55 -29.01 -6.62
CA PRO A 58 3.36 -30.07 -5.62
C PRO A 58 4.56 -30.18 -4.67
N ASP A 59 4.31 -30.30 -3.36
CA ASP A 59 5.37 -30.50 -2.35
C ASP A 59 6.08 -31.87 -2.47
N ASN A 60 5.44 -32.88 -3.06
CA ASN A 60 6.01 -34.20 -3.36
C ASN A 60 5.51 -34.73 -4.71
N TYR A 61 6.27 -35.59 -5.39
CA TYR A 61 5.80 -36.30 -6.58
C TYR A 61 5.04 -37.57 -6.20
N VAL A 62 3.94 -37.83 -6.93
CA VAL A 62 3.24 -39.12 -6.94
C VAL A 62 3.95 -40.05 -7.94
N PRO A 63 4.42 -41.24 -7.55
CA PRO A 63 5.16 -42.13 -8.44
C PRO A 63 4.43 -42.48 -9.74
N GLY A 64 5.12 -42.33 -10.88
CA GLY A 64 4.56 -42.59 -12.21
C GLY A 64 3.55 -41.55 -12.73
N GLN A 65 3.24 -40.48 -11.99
CA GLN A 65 2.35 -39.42 -12.46
C GLN A 65 3.02 -38.53 -13.52
N TYR A 66 2.20 -38.01 -14.44
CA TYR A 66 2.62 -37.05 -15.46
C TYR A 66 2.52 -35.62 -14.90
N TYR A 67 3.59 -34.86 -15.07
CA TYR A 67 3.70 -33.47 -14.65
C TYR A 67 4.05 -32.58 -15.82
N LYS A 68 3.30 -31.48 -16.01
CA LYS A 68 3.67 -30.43 -16.96
C LYS A 68 4.76 -29.58 -16.32
N VAL A 69 5.89 -29.44 -16.98
CA VAL A 69 7.06 -28.71 -16.49
C VAL A 69 7.38 -27.56 -17.44
N THR A 70 7.51 -26.37 -16.89
CA THR A 70 7.83 -25.14 -17.62
C THR A 70 9.20 -24.64 -17.15
N ILE A 71 10.00 -24.13 -18.08
CA ILE A 71 11.34 -23.58 -17.84
C ILE A 71 11.30 -22.13 -18.31
N THR A 72 11.70 -21.18 -17.47
CA THR A 72 11.81 -19.76 -17.86
C THR A 72 13.18 -19.19 -17.52
N SER A 73 13.69 -18.27 -18.35
CA SER A 73 15.02 -17.68 -18.23
C SER A 73 14.98 -16.16 -18.43
N SER A 74 15.82 -15.46 -17.67
CA SER A 74 16.11 -14.03 -17.81
C SER A 74 16.74 -13.67 -19.16
N LEU A 75 17.56 -14.58 -19.72
CA LEU A 75 18.12 -14.48 -21.07
C LEU A 75 17.49 -15.50 -22.04
N ASN A 76 17.49 -15.17 -23.33
CA ASN A 76 17.09 -16.11 -24.37
C ASN A 76 18.13 -17.25 -24.46
N PHE A 77 17.68 -18.49 -24.64
CA PHE A 77 18.52 -19.67 -24.88
C PHE A 77 18.02 -20.42 -26.12
N ASP A 78 18.93 -21.07 -26.85
CA ASP A 78 18.59 -21.95 -27.97
C ASP A 78 18.89 -23.42 -27.67
N GLY A 79 19.85 -23.73 -26.79
CA GLY A 79 20.08 -25.06 -26.23
C GLY A 79 19.74 -25.16 -24.74
N PHE A 80 19.04 -26.22 -24.34
CA PHE A 80 18.73 -26.51 -22.94
C PHE A 80 18.72 -28.02 -22.66
N PHE A 81 19.21 -28.41 -21.48
CA PHE A 81 19.30 -29.80 -21.05
C PHE A 81 18.97 -29.91 -19.56
N LEU A 82 18.15 -30.90 -19.19
CA LEU A 82 17.72 -31.15 -17.80
C LEU A 82 17.97 -32.61 -17.43
N THR A 83 18.74 -32.84 -16.37
CA THR A 83 19.11 -34.16 -15.85
C THR A 83 18.48 -34.37 -14.48
N GLY A 84 17.78 -35.47 -14.28
CA GLY A 84 17.36 -35.92 -12.95
C GLY A 84 18.45 -36.78 -12.32
N LEU A 85 18.91 -36.40 -11.13
CA LEU A 85 19.75 -37.19 -10.24
C LEU A 85 18.88 -37.83 -9.15
N TYR A 86 18.94 -39.16 -9.02
CA TYR A 86 18.06 -39.95 -8.17
C TYR A 86 18.83 -40.62 -7.02
N THR A 87 18.35 -40.42 -5.79
CA THR A 87 18.92 -41.04 -4.58
C THR A 87 18.48 -42.50 -4.45
N ILE A 88 19.38 -43.46 -4.68
CA ILE A 88 19.02 -44.89 -4.69
C ILE A 88 18.56 -45.37 -3.30
N SER A 89 17.33 -45.86 -3.19
CA SER A 89 16.82 -46.47 -1.97
C SER A 89 17.51 -47.81 -1.65
N SER A 90 17.66 -48.12 -0.37
CA SER A 90 18.35 -49.33 0.10
C SER A 90 17.79 -50.66 -0.45
N PRO A 91 16.48 -50.86 -0.69
CA PRO A 91 15.97 -52.08 -1.35
C PRO A 91 16.36 -52.19 -2.83
N ALA A 92 16.48 -51.07 -3.55
CA ALA A 92 16.88 -51.07 -4.95
C ALA A 92 18.36 -51.45 -5.12
N LEU A 93 19.22 -50.94 -4.22
CA LEU A 93 20.65 -51.28 -4.20
C LEU A 93 20.88 -52.79 -3.98
N GLN A 94 20.12 -53.42 -3.07
CA GLN A 94 20.20 -54.87 -2.84
C GLN A 94 19.82 -55.70 -4.08
N ARG A 95 18.82 -55.26 -4.86
CA ARG A 95 18.42 -55.92 -6.11
C ARG A 95 19.51 -55.85 -7.20
N MET A 96 20.25 -54.75 -7.28
CA MET A 96 21.39 -54.64 -8.20
C MET A 96 22.60 -55.46 -7.75
N GLN A 97 22.89 -55.53 -6.44
CA GLN A 97 23.95 -56.38 -5.90
C GLN A 97 23.68 -57.88 -6.16
N ALA A 98 22.42 -58.31 -6.16
CA ALA A 98 22.01 -59.67 -6.53
C ALA A 98 22.26 -60.04 -8.02
N LEU A 99 22.59 -59.07 -8.88
CA LEU A 99 22.88 -59.28 -10.31
C LEU A 99 24.39 -59.36 -10.63
N GLY A 100 25.27 -59.40 -9.62
CA GLY A 100 26.66 -59.82 -9.77
C GLY A 100 27.66 -58.74 -10.25
N MET A 101 27.24 -57.48 -10.36
CA MET A 101 28.12 -56.35 -10.73
C MET A 101 29.06 -55.95 -9.58
N GLN A 102 30.22 -56.60 -9.46
CA GLN A 102 31.27 -56.22 -8.51
C GLN A 102 32.29 -55.26 -9.12
N GLY A 103 32.26 -54.00 -8.66
CA GLY A 103 33.37 -53.05 -8.70
C GLY A 103 33.80 -52.72 -7.27
N GLY A 104 35.11 -52.57 -7.01
CA GLY A 104 35.65 -52.47 -5.65
C GLY A 104 36.17 -51.08 -5.27
N GLN A 105 36.10 -50.78 -3.96
CA GLN A 105 36.68 -49.61 -3.28
C GLN A 105 35.99 -48.25 -3.54
N PRO A 106 36.09 -47.27 -2.60
CA PRO A 106 34.86 -46.96 -1.84
C PRO A 106 34.33 -45.52 -1.96
N VAL A 107 33.03 -45.36 -1.65
CA VAL A 107 32.29 -44.12 -1.41
C VAL A 107 32.50 -43.00 -2.45
N SER A 108 32.07 -43.26 -3.68
CA SER A 108 31.16 -42.30 -4.32
C SER A 108 29.72 -42.60 -3.85
N GLN A 109 28.85 -41.59 -3.83
CA GLN A 109 27.41 -41.85 -3.72
C GLN A 109 26.96 -42.50 -5.03
N ASN A 110 26.47 -43.74 -4.97
CA ASN A 110 25.86 -44.39 -6.13
C ASN A 110 24.55 -43.67 -6.45
N LEU A 111 24.61 -42.78 -7.45
CA LEU A 111 23.47 -42.03 -7.97
C LEU A 111 23.08 -42.62 -9.32
N MET A 112 21.78 -42.62 -9.61
CA MET A 112 21.31 -42.81 -10.99
C MET A 112 20.99 -41.46 -11.60
N CYS A 113 21.32 -41.31 -12.88
CA CYS A 113 20.96 -40.19 -13.72
C CYS A 113 19.89 -40.64 -14.72
N SER A 114 18.90 -39.79 -15.02
CA SER A 114 18.10 -39.87 -16.24
C SER A 114 18.12 -38.52 -16.93
N ILE A 115 18.17 -38.51 -18.26
CA ILE A 115 17.81 -37.31 -19.02
C ILE A 115 16.30 -37.09 -18.79
N VAL A 116 15.93 -35.90 -18.32
CA VAL A 116 14.54 -35.50 -18.09
C VAL A 116 14.02 -34.74 -19.30
N HIS A 117 14.82 -33.81 -19.83
CA HIS A 117 14.51 -33.12 -21.08
C HIS A 117 15.77 -32.68 -21.82
N SER A 118 15.67 -32.55 -23.15
CA SER A 118 16.71 -31.98 -24.01
C SER A 118 16.04 -31.22 -25.14
N HIS A 119 16.30 -29.91 -25.23
CA HIS A 119 15.68 -28.99 -26.17
C HIS A 119 16.77 -28.27 -26.96
N MET A 120 16.67 -28.27 -28.29
CA MET A 120 17.46 -27.38 -29.14
C MET A 120 16.53 -26.72 -30.16
N SER A 121 16.50 -25.39 -30.15
CA SER A 121 15.66 -24.55 -30.98
C SER A 121 16.42 -24.00 -32.19
N GLN A 122 15.70 -23.61 -33.24
CA GLN A 122 16.26 -22.86 -34.37
C GLN A 122 16.26 -21.34 -34.13
N SER A 123 15.57 -20.87 -33.09
CA SER A 123 15.51 -19.48 -32.65
C SER A 123 15.56 -19.41 -31.11
N PRO A 124 16.36 -18.49 -30.52
CA PRO A 124 16.44 -18.37 -29.07
C PRO A 124 15.08 -18.02 -28.42
N VAL A 125 14.73 -18.73 -27.35
CA VAL A 125 13.48 -18.58 -26.58
C VAL A 125 13.77 -18.23 -25.12
N ARG A 126 12.83 -17.58 -24.42
CA ARG A 126 12.92 -17.35 -22.95
C ARG A 126 12.18 -18.39 -22.13
N GLU A 127 11.22 -19.08 -22.74
CA GLU A 127 10.37 -20.07 -22.10
C GLU A 127 10.27 -21.32 -22.98
N THR A 128 10.26 -22.50 -22.36
CA THR A 128 9.85 -23.75 -23.01
C THR A 128 9.11 -24.64 -22.01
N THR A 129 8.33 -25.60 -22.50
CA THR A 129 7.44 -26.45 -21.70
C THR A 129 7.43 -27.87 -22.22
N PHE A 130 7.50 -28.85 -21.32
CA PHE A 130 7.50 -30.28 -21.65
C PHE A 130 6.70 -31.09 -20.61
N MET A 131 6.52 -32.39 -20.86
CA MET A 131 5.92 -33.33 -19.90
C MET A 131 7.00 -34.19 -19.26
N TRP A 132 7.10 -34.14 -17.94
CA TRP A 132 7.89 -35.07 -17.12
C TRP A 132 7.00 -36.23 -16.66
N ILE A 133 7.61 -37.40 -16.44
CA ILE A 133 6.98 -38.56 -15.80
C ILE A 133 7.77 -38.82 -14.52
N ALA A 134 7.08 -38.76 -13.37
CA ALA A 134 7.67 -39.07 -12.09
C ALA A 134 8.17 -40.52 -12.05
N PRO A 135 9.28 -40.81 -11.34
CA PRO A 135 9.87 -42.14 -11.33
C PRO A 135 8.97 -43.17 -10.61
N PRO A 136 9.25 -44.48 -10.76
CA PRO A 136 8.54 -45.53 -10.03
C PRO A 136 8.72 -45.43 -8.51
N ALA A 137 7.80 -46.03 -7.75
CA ALA A 137 7.85 -45.98 -6.29
C ALA A 137 9.11 -46.64 -5.70
N GLY A 138 9.63 -46.07 -4.63
CA GLY A 138 10.92 -46.41 -4.02
C GLY A 138 12.13 -45.71 -4.67
N SER A 139 11.93 -44.60 -5.37
CA SER A 139 13.00 -43.84 -6.04
C SER A 139 13.56 -42.67 -5.21
N GLY A 140 12.93 -42.32 -4.08
CA GLY A 140 13.48 -41.37 -3.11
C GLY A 140 13.22 -39.91 -3.49
N CYS A 141 14.28 -39.13 -3.71
CA CYS A 141 14.18 -37.74 -4.15
C CYS A 141 14.99 -37.50 -5.44
N VAL A 142 14.52 -36.53 -6.23
CA VAL A 142 15.09 -36.13 -7.52
C VAL A 142 15.68 -34.72 -7.40
N ASN A 143 16.98 -34.59 -7.66
CA ASN A 143 17.63 -33.31 -7.92
C ASN A 143 17.60 -33.06 -9.43
N PHE A 144 17.02 -31.95 -9.88
CA PHE A 144 17.04 -31.57 -11.30
C PHE A 144 18.22 -30.62 -11.55
N LEU A 145 19.17 -31.05 -12.37
CA LEU A 145 20.31 -30.25 -12.84
C LEU A 145 20.04 -29.70 -14.24
N ALA A 146 20.19 -28.38 -14.42
CA ALA A 146 19.99 -27.69 -15.68
C ALA A 146 21.31 -27.18 -16.29
N THR A 147 21.39 -27.25 -17.61
CA THR A 147 22.46 -26.70 -18.44
C THR A 147 21.84 -25.93 -19.61
N ALA A 148 22.25 -24.67 -19.83
CA ALA A 148 21.68 -23.80 -20.85
C ALA A 148 22.76 -23.16 -21.73
N MET A 149 22.41 -22.91 -23.00
CA MET A 149 23.31 -22.40 -24.03
C MET A 149 22.61 -21.41 -24.96
N LEU A 150 23.39 -20.45 -25.47
CA LEU A 150 23.00 -19.53 -26.53
C LEU A 150 24.08 -19.56 -27.63
N GLY A 151 23.77 -20.20 -28.75
CA GLY A 151 24.67 -20.42 -29.88
C GLY A 151 25.84 -21.33 -29.51
N GLN A 152 27.01 -20.74 -29.23
CA GLN A 152 28.20 -21.45 -28.73
C GLN A 152 28.58 -21.02 -27.30
N GLN A 153 27.86 -20.08 -26.69
CA GLN A 153 28.09 -19.64 -25.32
C GLN A 153 27.28 -20.50 -24.36
N MET A 154 27.98 -21.13 -23.41
CA MET A 154 27.36 -21.78 -22.26
C MET A 154 26.94 -20.69 -21.27
N LEU A 155 25.66 -20.68 -20.88
CA LEU A 155 25.10 -19.70 -19.95
C LEU A 155 25.34 -20.15 -18.50
N PHE A 156 25.11 -21.44 -18.23
CA PHE A 156 25.44 -22.15 -16.99
C PHE A 156 25.36 -23.67 -17.25
N LYS A 157 25.88 -24.46 -16.32
CA LYS A 157 26.04 -25.92 -16.46
C LYS A 157 25.83 -26.62 -15.14
N ASP A 158 25.03 -27.69 -15.18
CA ASP A 158 24.77 -28.65 -14.12
C ASP A 158 24.29 -28.01 -12.79
N THR A 159 23.60 -26.87 -12.89
CA THR A 159 23.03 -26.11 -11.77
C THR A 159 21.78 -26.80 -11.24
N THR A 160 21.68 -27.03 -9.92
CA THR A 160 20.43 -27.53 -9.32
C THR A 160 19.33 -26.47 -9.40
N VAL A 161 18.20 -26.80 -10.02
CA VAL A 161 17.08 -25.86 -10.27
C VAL A 161 15.74 -26.31 -9.67
N LEU A 162 15.67 -27.55 -9.17
CA LEU A 162 14.52 -28.07 -8.42
C LEU A 162 14.96 -29.30 -7.61
N HIS A 163 14.37 -29.47 -6.43
CA HIS A 163 14.42 -30.71 -5.63
C HIS A 163 13.00 -31.19 -5.37
N LEU A 164 12.72 -32.49 -5.51
CA LEU A 164 11.40 -33.05 -5.23
C LEU A 164 11.46 -34.49 -4.73
N CYS A 165 10.77 -34.80 -3.63
CA CYS A 165 10.72 -36.13 -3.02
C CYS A 165 9.45 -36.91 -3.36
N GLU A 166 9.51 -38.22 -3.17
CA GLU A 166 8.39 -39.15 -3.30
C GLU A 166 7.36 -38.98 -2.17
N GLU A 167 6.07 -38.95 -2.52
CA GLU A 167 4.99 -38.91 -1.54
C GLU A 167 5.06 -40.11 -0.57
N GLY A 168 5.15 -39.83 0.73
CA GLY A 168 5.27 -40.84 1.77
C GLY A 168 6.70 -41.36 2.01
N ALA A 169 7.72 -40.85 1.31
CA ALA A 169 9.10 -40.99 1.76
C ALA A 169 9.30 -40.27 3.10
N PRO A 170 10.27 -40.71 3.94
CA PRO A 170 10.70 -39.93 5.09
C PRO A 170 11.46 -38.69 4.60
N THR A 171 10.71 -37.61 4.34
CA THR A 171 11.29 -36.29 4.17
C THR A 171 12.09 -35.95 5.43
N LEU A 172 13.29 -35.41 5.25
CA LEU A 172 13.96 -34.69 6.33
C LEU A 172 13.00 -33.58 6.76
N SER A 173 12.62 -33.58 8.05
CA SER A 173 11.77 -32.52 8.60
C SER A 173 12.37 -31.17 8.24
N PRO A 174 11.59 -30.20 7.72
CA PRO A 174 12.13 -28.89 7.33
C PRO A 174 12.96 -28.29 8.46
N LEU A 175 14.07 -27.64 8.10
CA LEU A 175 15.01 -27.04 9.06
C LEU A 175 14.39 -25.78 9.70
N ARG A 176 13.41 -25.98 10.59
CA ARG A 176 13.00 -24.97 11.55
C ARG A 176 14.19 -24.73 12.49
N PRO A 177 14.59 -23.46 12.71
CA PRO A 177 15.60 -23.17 13.71
C PRO A 177 15.11 -23.56 15.11
N VAL A 178 16.04 -23.96 15.98
CA VAL A 178 15.74 -24.10 17.42
C VAL A 178 15.41 -22.69 17.95
N LEU A 179 14.22 -22.52 18.53
CA LEU A 179 13.78 -21.24 19.10
C LEU A 179 13.85 -21.19 20.63
N ALA A 180 14.11 -22.31 21.30
CA ALA A 180 14.44 -22.30 22.71
C ALA A 180 15.80 -21.62 22.94
N GLU A 181 15.79 -20.41 23.50
CA GLU A 181 16.98 -19.58 23.75
C GLU A 181 16.94 -18.88 25.12
N LEU A 182 18.11 -18.71 25.73
CA LEU A 182 18.32 -18.09 27.04
C LEU A 182 19.44 -17.05 26.94
N HIS A 183 19.20 -15.86 27.46
CA HIS A 183 20.18 -14.77 27.57
C HIS A 183 20.99 -14.50 26.29
N SER A 184 20.31 -14.46 25.14
CA SER A 184 20.86 -13.94 23.89
C SER A 184 20.78 -12.41 23.84
N ASP A 185 21.46 -11.80 22.86
CA ASP A 185 21.39 -10.35 22.65
C ASP A 185 19.97 -9.87 22.28
N SER A 186 19.11 -10.76 21.78
CA SER A 186 17.72 -10.50 21.41
C SER A 186 16.68 -10.91 22.46
N MET A 187 16.87 -12.05 23.14
CA MET A 187 15.88 -12.62 24.06
C MET A 187 16.53 -13.01 25.39
N ILE A 188 15.88 -12.63 26.49
CA ILE A 188 16.26 -13.08 27.84
C ILE A 188 15.78 -14.51 28.07
N PHE A 189 14.59 -14.83 27.55
CA PHE A 189 14.00 -16.17 27.57
C PHE A 189 13.13 -16.37 26.33
N ARG A 190 13.17 -17.56 25.75
CA ARG A 190 12.23 -18.00 24.72
C ARG A 190 12.04 -19.52 24.82
N ASP A 191 10.80 -19.97 24.73
CA ASP A 191 10.49 -21.37 24.46
C ASP A 191 9.23 -21.46 23.58
N ASP A 192 9.34 -22.25 22.51
CA ASP A 192 8.26 -22.54 21.57
C ASP A 192 7.65 -23.94 21.77
N PHE A 193 8.16 -24.71 22.74
CA PHE A 193 7.81 -26.10 23.09
C PHE A 193 7.96 -27.15 21.96
N ASP A 194 8.05 -26.73 20.71
CA ASP A 194 8.41 -27.56 19.56
C ASP A 194 9.89 -27.96 19.58
N SER A 195 10.78 -27.07 20.02
CA SER A 195 12.24 -27.24 20.03
C SER A 195 12.71 -28.48 20.81
N PHE A 196 12.05 -28.83 21.93
CA PHE A 196 12.41 -29.95 22.79
C PHE A 196 11.18 -30.69 23.32
N LYS A 197 11.16 -32.03 23.23
CA LYS A 197 10.04 -32.87 23.71
C LYS A 197 10.02 -33.11 25.23
N SER A 198 10.64 -32.22 26.00
CA SER A 198 10.72 -32.27 27.47
C SER A 198 11.21 -30.93 28.01
N PHE A 199 10.66 -30.46 29.13
CA PHE A 199 11.13 -29.26 29.83
C PHE A 199 12.63 -29.40 30.19
N GLY A 200 13.49 -28.64 29.52
CA GLY A 200 14.93 -28.66 29.77
C GLY A 200 15.26 -27.96 31.10
N GLN A 201 16.09 -28.58 31.94
CA GLN A 201 16.43 -28.06 33.28
C GLN A 201 17.08 -26.68 33.27
N ASP A 202 17.74 -26.30 32.17
CA ASP A 202 18.33 -24.97 32.00
C ASP A 202 17.28 -23.87 31.72
N HIS A 203 16.11 -24.24 31.18
CA HIS A 203 15.01 -23.31 30.87
C HIS A 203 13.92 -23.32 31.95
N TRP A 204 13.62 -24.48 32.53
CA TRP A 204 12.50 -24.69 33.46
C TRP A 204 12.97 -25.39 34.74
N SER A 205 12.81 -24.73 35.88
CA SER A 205 13.29 -25.24 37.18
C SER A 205 12.27 -26.12 37.92
N SER A 206 10.98 -26.01 37.58
CA SER A 206 9.92 -26.87 38.13
C SER A 206 8.73 -26.96 37.18
N HIS A 207 8.12 -28.14 37.11
CA HIS A 207 6.90 -28.41 36.37
C HIS A 207 6.01 -29.40 37.18
N GLU A 208 4.78 -29.00 37.48
CA GLU A 208 3.76 -29.73 38.24
C GLU A 208 2.44 -29.68 37.43
N GLY A 209 1.80 -30.83 37.19
CA GLY A 209 0.51 -30.89 36.50
C GLY A 209 0.50 -30.41 35.04
N VAL A 210 1.65 -30.47 34.37
CA VAL A 210 1.86 -29.96 33.00
C VAL A 210 2.78 -30.88 32.18
N ASP A 211 2.41 -31.11 30.92
CA ASP A 211 3.15 -31.89 29.92
C ASP A 211 3.40 -31.05 28.65
N ILE A 212 4.46 -31.35 27.88
CA ILE A 212 4.63 -30.82 26.51
C ILE A 212 3.91 -31.74 25.53
N GLY A 213 3.06 -31.18 24.68
CA GLY A 213 2.55 -31.89 23.50
C GLY A 213 1.29 -31.30 22.87
N THR A 214 0.90 -31.80 21.70
CA THR A 214 -0.39 -31.48 21.03
C THR A 214 -1.64 -32.02 21.77
N GLY A 215 -1.61 -32.20 23.09
CA GLY A 215 -2.70 -32.82 23.88
C GLY A 215 -4.03 -32.04 23.80
N CYS A 216 -3.94 -30.73 23.58
CA CYS A 216 -5.06 -29.83 23.30
C CYS A 216 -5.04 -29.31 21.85
N GLY A 217 -4.46 -30.07 20.93
CA GLY A 217 -4.14 -29.59 19.58
C GLY A 217 -3.07 -28.51 19.60
N SER A 218 -2.89 -27.86 18.45
CA SER A 218 -2.01 -26.68 18.30
C SER A 218 -2.67 -25.46 18.94
N LEU A 219 -1.99 -24.76 19.85
CA LEU A 219 -2.49 -23.50 20.41
C LEU A 219 -2.12 -22.31 19.54
N PHE A 220 -0.83 -22.15 19.23
CA PHE A 220 -0.30 -21.16 18.30
C PHE A 220 0.35 -21.88 17.10
N TYR A 221 1.32 -22.76 17.34
CA TYR A 221 1.77 -23.76 16.37
C TYR A 221 2.38 -24.97 17.10
N GLY A 222 2.07 -26.20 16.65
CA GLY A 222 2.81 -27.39 17.07
C GLY A 222 2.46 -27.90 18.47
N ASP A 223 3.48 -28.23 19.26
CA ASP A 223 3.36 -28.62 20.67
C ASP A 223 3.19 -27.41 21.60
N ALA A 224 2.52 -27.60 22.73
CA ALA A 224 2.34 -26.56 23.75
C ALA A 224 2.54 -27.14 25.17
N ALA A 225 2.72 -26.28 26.18
CA ALA A 225 2.71 -26.68 27.58
C ALA A 225 1.25 -26.81 28.08
N VAL A 226 0.76 -28.05 28.21
CA VAL A 226 -0.64 -28.40 28.47
C VAL A 226 -0.87 -28.79 29.93
N PHE A 227 -1.77 -28.06 30.60
CA PHE A 227 -2.17 -28.28 31.99
C PHE A 227 -3.51 -29.02 32.04
N CYS A 228 -3.46 -30.35 31.95
CA CYS A 228 -4.66 -31.22 31.98
C CYS A 228 -4.82 -32.08 33.24
N GLU A 229 -3.89 -32.07 34.21
CA GLU A 229 -4.09 -32.87 35.43
C GLU A 229 -5.33 -32.41 36.20
N ASN A 230 -6.18 -33.35 36.61
CA ASN A 230 -7.45 -33.06 37.30
C ASN A 230 -7.27 -32.83 38.81
N THR A 231 -6.11 -33.13 39.38
CA THR A 231 -5.81 -33.11 40.82
C THR A 231 -4.36 -32.75 41.06
N GLY A 232 -4.06 -31.93 42.08
CA GLY A 232 -2.70 -31.45 42.37
C GLY A 232 -2.56 -29.96 42.10
N ASN A 233 -1.34 -29.46 42.05
CA ASN A 233 -1.05 -28.11 41.58
C ASN A 233 -0.76 -28.14 40.09
N ARG A 234 -1.23 -27.12 39.36
CA ARG A 234 -0.82 -26.87 37.97
C ARG A 234 0.16 -25.71 37.99
N ARG A 235 1.45 -25.98 37.80
CA ARG A 235 2.51 -24.97 37.92
C ARG A 235 3.66 -25.23 36.97
N LEU A 236 4.08 -24.21 36.24
CA LEU A 236 5.31 -24.21 35.44
C LEU A 236 6.18 -23.03 35.87
N VAL A 237 7.49 -23.24 36.04
CA VAL A 237 8.43 -22.27 36.61
C VAL A 237 9.70 -22.20 35.78
N THR A 238 10.08 -21.00 35.31
CA THR A 238 11.35 -20.78 34.58
C THR A 238 12.56 -21.05 35.48
N ALA A 239 13.71 -21.27 34.88
CA ALA A 239 15.00 -21.07 35.55
C ALA A 239 15.12 -19.64 36.12
N ALA A 240 16.14 -19.42 36.96
CA ALA A 240 16.47 -18.10 37.46
C ALA A 240 17.20 -17.29 36.38
N LEU A 241 16.61 -16.18 35.96
CA LEU A 241 17.03 -15.35 34.84
C LEU A 241 17.60 -14.02 35.34
N ASN A 242 18.57 -13.48 34.60
CA ASN A 242 18.88 -12.05 34.65
C ASN A 242 17.89 -11.28 33.76
N THR A 243 16.94 -10.59 34.39
CA THR A 243 15.88 -9.80 33.75
C THR A 243 16.16 -8.29 33.79
N THR A 244 17.39 -7.86 34.12
CA THR A 244 17.76 -6.43 34.28
C THR A 244 17.37 -5.57 33.07
N THR A 245 17.39 -6.14 31.86
CA THR A 245 17.00 -5.49 30.59
C THR A 245 15.72 -6.08 29.98
N ALA A 246 14.82 -6.61 30.81
CA ALA A 246 13.53 -7.14 30.37
C ALA A 246 12.43 -6.07 30.42
N ALA A 247 11.72 -5.86 29.30
CA ALA A 247 10.59 -4.92 29.23
C ALA A 247 9.21 -5.59 29.29
N VAL A 248 9.07 -6.78 28.69
CA VAL A 248 7.79 -7.45 28.43
C VAL A 248 7.95 -8.96 28.56
N LEU A 249 6.97 -9.60 29.22
CA LEU A 249 6.68 -11.03 29.15
C LEU A 249 5.49 -11.22 28.20
N GLN A 250 5.64 -12.07 27.18
CA GLN A 250 4.60 -12.41 26.21
C GLN A 250 4.42 -13.93 26.14
N PHE A 251 3.18 -14.41 26.03
CA PHE A 251 2.85 -15.81 25.79
C PHE A 251 1.43 -15.96 25.22
N PHE A 252 1.12 -17.07 24.56
CA PHE A 252 -0.24 -17.40 24.17
C PHE A 252 -0.92 -18.26 25.24
N LEU A 253 -2.21 -18.04 25.47
CA LEU A 253 -3.04 -18.78 26.44
C LEU A 253 -4.37 -19.19 25.80
N GLY A 254 -4.81 -20.43 26.03
CA GLY A 254 -6.14 -20.88 25.63
C GLY A 254 -6.43 -22.34 25.95
N THR A 255 -7.53 -22.85 25.38
CA THR A 255 -7.98 -24.24 25.51
C THR A 255 -7.65 -25.12 24.31
N GLY A 256 -7.43 -24.54 23.13
CA GLY A 256 -7.27 -25.29 21.88
C GLY A 256 -8.49 -26.21 21.63
N SER A 257 -8.25 -27.51 21.41
CA SER A 257 -9.29 -28.54 21.32
C SER A 257 -9.66 -29.19 22.66
N CYS A 258 -9.05 -28.78 23.78
CA CYS A 258 -9.43 -29.27 25.10
C CYS A 258 -10.70 -28.58 25.64
N ARG A 259 -11.26 -29.17 26.68
CA ARG A 259 -12.38 -28.59 27.44
C ARG A 259 -11.88 -27.53 28.40
N GLY A 260 -12.38 -26.30 28.29
CA GLY A 260 -12.21 -25.22 29.27
C GLY A 260 -13.25 -25.25 30.39
N SER A 261 -13.02 -24.44 31.42
CA SER A 261 -13.91 -24.30 32.59
C SER A 261 -13.88 -22.87 33.13
N ASP A 262 -15.05 -22.24 33.20
CA ASP A 262 -15.31 -20.95 33.85
C ASP A 262 -15.43 -21.04 35.39
N LYS A 263 -15.21 -22.24 35.96
CA LYS A 263 -15.40 -22.57 37.38
C LYS A 263 -14.13 -23.01 38.09
N ASP A 264 -13.04 -23.09 37.35
CA ASP A 264 -11.71 -23.36 37.89
C ASP A 264 -11.14 -22.05 38.44
N ALA A 265 -10.01 -22.09 39.17
CA ALA A 265 -9.39 -20.87 39.67
C ALA A 265 -8.76 -20.05 38.54
N ASP A 266 -8.56 -18.75 38.77
CA ASP A 266 -7.69 -17.90 37.94
C ASP A 266 -6.28 -18.51 37.84
N ILE A 267 -5.66 -18.29 36.68
CA ILE A 267 -4.28 -18.64 36.40
C ILE A 267 -3.43 -17.43 36.84
N MET A 268 -2.72 -17.61 37.94
CA MET A 268 -1.83 -16.58 38.48
C MET A 268 -0.53 -16.54 37.67
N VAL A 269 -0.18 -15.37 37.15
CA VAL A 269 1.16 -15.10 36.60
C VAL A 269 1.97 -14.44 37.70
N LEU A 270 3.12 -15.04 38.03
CA LEU A 270 3.92 -14.70 39.20
C LEU A 270 5.37 -14.39 38.79
N PHE A 271 6.03 -13.51 39.54
CA PHE A 271 7.49 -13.35 39.53
C PHE A 271 8.08 -13.65 40.91
N GLY A 272 9.24 -14.32 40.92
CA GLY A 272 9.93 -14.80 42.11
C GLY A 272 11.31 -14.18 42.23
N LEU A 273 11.60 -13.58 43.40
CA LEU A 273 12.89 -12.97 43.72
C LEU A 273 13.77 -13.93 44.55
N ASN A 274 15.03 -13.54 44.77
CA ASN A 274 16.01 -14.25 45.59
C ASN A 274 16.23 -15.73 45.17
N GLY A 275 16.25 -15.99 43.85
CA GLY A 275 16.35 -17.36 43.32
C GLY A 275 15.06 -18.14 43.52
N CYS A 276 13.95 -17.59 43.00
CA CYS A 276 12.63 -18.20 42.99
C CYS A 276 12.01 -18.48 44.39
N GLN A 277 12.39 -17.73 45.44
CA GLN A 277 11.90 -17.94 46.80
C GLN A 277 10.74 -17.02 47.18
N ASP A 278 10.88 -15.71 46.94
CA ASP A 278 9.89 -14.70 47.34
C ASP A 278 8.98 -14.37 46.15
N TRP A 279 7.74 -14.86 46.16
CA TRP A 279 6.80 -14.77 45.04
C TRP A 279 5.82 -13.61 45.14
N PHE A 280 5.63 -12.91 44.02
CA PHE A 280 4.75 -11.76 43.84
C PHE A 280 3.87 -11.95 42.59
N ILE A 281 2.68 -11.36 42.59
CA ILE A 281 1.75 -11.44 41.45
C ILE A 281 2.15 -10.39 40.39
N LEU A 282 2.18 -10.80 39.13
CA LEU A 282 2.16 -9.92 37.96
C LEU A 282 0.73 -9.69 37.47
N ASP A 283 -0.05 -10.77 37.31
CA ASP A 283 -1.39 -10.75 36.71
C ASP A 283 -2.26 -11.93 37.22
N SER A 284 -3.58 -11.81 37.08
CA SER A 284 -4.59 -12.81 37.44
C SER A 284 -5.50 -13.06 36.24
N LEU A 285 -5.27 -14.16 35.52
CA LEU A 285 -5.95 -14.43 34.25
C LEU A 285 -7.12 -15.39 34.46
N PRO A 286 -8.36 -15.04 34.05
CA PRO A 286 -9.48 -15.98 34.14
C PRO A 286 -9.22 -17.21 33.27
N PRO A 287 -9.62 -18.42 33.71
CA PRO A 287 -9.36 -19.66 32.97
C PRO A 287 -10.07 -19.66 31.60
N PRO A 288 -9.39 -20.07 30.51
CA PRO A 288 -9.96 -20.04 29.18
C PRO A 288 -11.12 -21.05 29.02
N THR A 289 -12.10 -20.68 28.21
CA THR A 289 -13.38 -21.39 28.06
C THR A 289 -13.45 -22.21 26.77
N ASN A 290 -14.47 -23.07 26.63
CA ASN A 290 -14.69 -23.88 25.43
C ASN A 290 -14.86 -23.00 24.19
N GLY A 291 -14.05 -23.22 23.15
CA GLY A 291 -14.12 -22.45 21.90
C GLY A 291 -13.62 -21.01 22.00
N SER A 292 -12.93 -20.64 23.09
CA SER A 292 -12.20 -19.37 23.14
C SER A 292 -10.99 -19.41 22.20
N ILE A 293 -10.85 -18.36 21.39
CA ILE A 293 -9.69 -18.19 20.49
C ILE A 293 -8.44 -17.98 21.36
N PRO A 294 -7.29 -18.61 21.05
CA PRO A 294 -6.04 -18.41 21.76
C PRO A 294 -5.67 -16.92 21.87
N LYS A 295 -5.48 -16.43 23.10
CA LYS A 295 -5.19 -15.02 23.37
C LYS A 295 -3.68 -14.82 23.53
N SER A 296 -3.10 -13.88 22.78
CA SER A 296 -1.78 -13.34 23.12
C SER A 296 -1.90 -12.53 24.41
N VAL A 297 -1.22 -12.98 25.46
CA VAL A 297 -1.05 -12.25 26.71
C VAL A 297 0.26 -11.48 26.64
N LEU A 298 0.23 -10.21 27.05
CA LEU A 298 1.38 -9.31 27.06
C LEU A 298 1.37 -8.55 28.39
N ILE A 299 2.42 -8.75 29.19
CA ILE A 299 2.58 -8.15 30.52
C ILE A 299 3.83 -7.28 30.51
N HIS A 300 3.67 -5.99 30.77
CA HIS A 300 4.80 -5.11 31.04
C HIS A 300 5.43 -5.46 32.39
N LEU A 301 6.72 -5.77 32.38
CA LEU A 301 7.43 -6.14 33.60
C LEU A 301 7.73 -4.89 34.43
N PRO A 302 7.29 -4.79 35.70
CA PRO A 302 7.60 -3.64 36.55
C PRO A 302 9.09 -3.64 36.93
N GLU A 303 9.65 -2.48 37.26
CA GLU A 303 11.05 -2.33 37.75
C GLU A 303 11.49 -3.44 38.75
N LYS A 304 10.63 -3.80 39.72
CA LYS A 304 10.93 -4.85 40.72
C LYS A 304 11.13 -6.26 40.14
N ALA A 305 10.66 -6.52 38.93
CA ALA A 305 10.84 -7.77 38.20
C ALA A 305 12.02 -7.69 37.21
N ARG A 306 12.78 -6.59 37.19
CA ARG A 306 13.99 -6.39 36.37
C ARG A 306 15.24 -6.45 37.27
N GLY A 307 15.91 -7.60 37.29
CA GLY A 307 17.10 -7.80 38.12
C GLY A 307 17.75 -9.16 37.91
N ASP A 308 18.74 -9.50 38.74
CA ASP A 308 19.41 -10.81 38.68
C ASP A 308 18.69 -11.87 39.52
N GLY A 309 18.67 -13.11 39.06
CA GLY A 309 18.05 -14.25 39.75
C GLY A 309 16.52 -14.20 39.89
N VAL A 310 15.83 -13.58 38.92
CA VAL A 310 14.36 -13.47 38.86
C VAL A 310 13.77 -14.66 38.08
N CYS A 311 12.68 -15.24 38.57
CA CYS A 311 12.01 -16.39 37.94
C CYS A 311 10.54 -16.07 37.66
N PHE A 312 9.95 -16.63 36.60
CA PHE A 312 8.52 -16.49 36.32
C PHE A 312 7.79 -17.80 36.53
N ALA A 313 6.52 -17.72 36.92
CA ALA A 313 5.68 -18.90 37.05
C ALA A 313 4.23 -18.64 36.63
N TRP A 314 3.65 -19.65 35.99
CA TRP A 314 2.22 -19.76 35.74
C TRP A 314 1.69 -20.79 36.73
N SER A 315 0.67 -20.44 37.52
CA SER A 315 0.20 -21.28 38.63
C SER A 315 -1.31 -21.23 38.77
N GLN A 316 -1.96 -22.39 38.84
CA GLN A 316 -3.38 -22.54 39.12
C GLN A 316 -3.55 -23.49 40.32
N GLU A 317 -4.17 -23.01 41.40
CA GLU A 317 -4.44 -23.81 42.61
C GLU A 317 -5.88 -24.36 42.62
N PRO A 318 -6.14 -25.56 43.18
CA PRO A 318 -7.50 -26.09 43.27
C PRO A 318 -8.41 -25.25 44.17
N THR A 319 -9.64 -24.98 43.73
CA THR A 319 -10.60 -24.18 44.49
C THR A 319 -11.04 -24.88 45.79
N LEU A 320 -10.50 -24.41 46.93
CA LEU A 320 -10.96 -24.81 48.25
C LEU A 320 -12.40 -24.28 48.50
N PRO A 321 -13.32 -25.11 49.05
CA PRO A 321 -14.69 -24.68 49.26
C PRO A 321 -14.77 -23.57 50.32
N GLN A 322 -15.18 -22.37 49.89
CA GLN A 322 -15.43 -21.26 50.81
C GLN A 322 -16.46 -21.67 51.89
N LYS A 323 -16.15 -21.38 53.16
CA LYS A 323 -17.13 -21.55 54.24
C LYS A 323 -18.32 -20.62 54.00
N ALA A 324 -19.47 -21.22 53.72
CA ALA A 324 -20.72 -20.50 53.48
C ALA A 324 -21.05 -19.55 54.64
N THR A 325 -20.88 -18.25 54.41
CA THR A 325 -21.26 -17.21 55.38
C THR A 325 -22.75 -16.98 55.27
N ILE A 326 -23.51 -17.47 56.25
CA ILE A 326 -24.97 -17.37 56.29
C ILE A 326 -25.38 -15.88 56.42
N ARG A 327 -25.72 -15.26 55.29
CA ARG A 327 -26.41 -13.97 55.27
C ARG A 327 -27.91 -14.21 55.45
N TYR A 328 -28.45 -13.82 56.60
CA TYR A 328 -29.89 -13.78 56.80
C TYR A 328 -30.50 -12.63 55.99
N THR A 329 -31.22 -12.98 54.91
CA THR A 329 -32.06 -12.02 54.16
C THR A 329 -33.41 -11.86 54.87
N THR A 330 -33.54 -10.81 55.68
CA THR A 330 -34.85 -10.35 56.16
C THR A 330 -35.48 -9.46 55.11
N GLU A 331 -36.59 -9.89 54.50
CA GLU A 331 -37.41 -9.04 53.64
C GLU A 331 -37.97 -7.86 54.44
N ALA A 332 -37.93 -6.66 53.87
CA ALA A 332 -38.49 -5.45 54.47
C ALA A 332 -39.35 -4.70 53.44
N THR A 333 -40.67 -4.79 53.59
CA THR A 333 -41.62 -4.08 52.74
C THR A 333 -41.63 -2.58 53.03
N THR A 334 -41.69 -1.77 51.98
CA THR A 334 -41.71 -0.31 52.10
C THR A 334 -43.05 0.19 52.66
N HIS A 335 -43.06 0.74 53.88
CA HIS A 335 -44.20 1.49 54.42
C HIS A 335 -43.77 2.73 55.24
N SER A 336 -44.00 3.90 54.64
CA SER A 336 -44.50 5.15 55.28
C SER A 336 -44.01 5.57 56.69
N ARG A 337 -43.24 6.68 56.69
CA ARG A 337 -43.32 7.86 57.60
C ARG A 337 -42.70 7.84 59.03
N ASN A 338 -42.00 8.95 59.27
CA ASN A 338 -41.94 9.77 60.49
C ASN A 338 -41.09 9.36 61.73
N ALA A 339 -39.87 9.92 61.75
CA ALA A 339 -39.45 11.00 62.68
C ALA A 339 -38.83 10.68 64.06
N VAL A 340 -38.23 11.75 64.62
CA VAL A 340 -37.68 11.96 65.98
C VAL A 340 -36.24 11.45 66.24
N LEU A 341 -35.33 12.39 66.52
CA LEU A 341 -34.00 12.13 67.11
C LEU A 341 -34.11 11.90 68.62
N LYS A 342 -33.12 11.20 69.22
CA LYS A 342 -32.46 11.64 70.48
C LYS A 342 -31.22 10.81 70.87
N ASP A 343 -30.29 11.48 71.56
CA ASP A 343 -29.50 11.07 72.73
C ASP A 343 -28.89 9.64 72.83
N ILE A 344 -27.68 9.37 73.34
CA ILE A 344 -26.42 10.11 73.64
C ILE A 344 -25.36 9.03 74.04
N ALA A 345 -24.09 9.37 74.22
CA ALA A 345 -23.02 8.47 74.72
C ALA A 345 -23.37 7.81 76.10
N THR A 346 -22.68 6.81 76.66
CA THR A 346 -21.22 6.60 76.89
C THR A 346 -21.07 5.20 77.57
N THR A 347 -19.94 4.49 77.78
CA THR A 347 -18.47 4.71 77.72
C THR A 347 -17.75 3.36 77.65
N SER A 348 -16.50 3.29 77.15
CA SER A 348 -15.42 2.60 77.89
C SER A 348 -14.03 3.21 77.61
N GLN A 349 -13.22 3.40 78.66
CA GLN A 349 -11.85 3.90 78.61
C GLN A 349 -11.00 3.27 79.71
N THR A 350 -9.75 2.96 79.40
CA THR A 350 -8.57 2.98 80.30
C THR A 350 -7.41 3.54 79.45
N LYS A 351 -6.65 4.61 79.77
CA LYS A 351 -6.07 5.20 81.00
C LYS A 351 -5.06 4.27 81.69
N PHE A 352 -3.86 4.69 82.13
CA PHE A 352 -3.25 6.02 82.42
C PHE A 352 -2.02 6.28 81.47
N SER A 353 -1.45 7.47 81.17
CA SER A 353 -1.08 8.72 81.91
C SER A 353 0.13 8.56 82.87
N LEU A 354 1.03 9.52 83.17
CA LEU A 354 1.15 11.01 83.09
C LEU A 354 2.66 11.36 82.84
N SER A 355 3.18 12.58 82.58
CA SER A 355 2.67 13.98 82.50
C SER A 355 3.26 14.69 81.24
N GLY A 356 3.79 15.94 81.11
CA GLY A 356 4.08 17.13 81.95
C GLY A 356 5.55 17.63 81.77
N LYS A 357 5.91 18.92 81.78
CA LYS A 357 5.17 20.20 81.94
C LYS A 357 5.88 21.41 81.26
N VAL A 358 5.16 22.13 80.38
CA VAL A 358 4.86 23.60 80.43
C VAL A 358 5.99 24.65 80.54
N LYS A 359 6.11 25.61 79.57
CA LYS A 359 5.71 27.06 79.73
C LYS A 359 5.85 28.00 78.49
N THR A 360 4.75 28.72 78.17
CA THR A 360 4.57 30.13 77.69
C THR A 360 5.35 30.74 76.48
N VAL A 361 4.77 31.45 75.47
CA VAL A 361 3.74 32.56 75.39
C VAL A 361 4.34 33.98 75.68
N PRO A 362 3.90 35.13 75.10
CA PRO A 362 2.90 35.46 74.03
C PRO A 362 3.59 36.00 72.74
N THR A 363 3.16 36.92 71.84
CA THR A 363 2.00 37.82 71.43
C THR A 363 2.24 38.14 69.92
N THR A 364 1.37 38.34 68.91
CA THR A 364 -0.07 38.69 68.66
C THR A 364 -0.41 40.18 68.32
N SER A 365 -1.41 40.38 67.43
CA SER A 365 -2.17 41.60 67.02
C SER A 365 -1.71 42.42 65.78
N PHE A 366 -2.55 43.05 64.93
CA PHE A 366 -3.98 43.04 64.51
C PHE A 366 -4.37 44.49 64.12
N LYS A 367 -5.10 44.72 63.00
CA LYS A 367 -6.24 45.68 62.93
C LYS A 367 -7.01 45.62 61.59
N TYR A 368 -8.25 46.11 61.65
CA TYR A 368 -9.30 46.16 60.61
C TYR A 368 -9.73 47.66 60.42
N PRO A 369 -10.84 47.98 59.72
CA PRO A 369 -11.04 48.33 58.30
C PRO A 369 -11.12 49.90 58.16
N PRO A 370 -11.92 50.61 57.30
CA PRO A 370 -12.87 50.23 56.23
C PRO A 370 -12.89 51.15 54.96
N THR A 371 -14.03 51.07 54.22
CA THR A 371 -14.67 52.10 53.36
C THR A 371 -14.26 52.32 51.88
N GLN A 372 -15.29 52.23 51.02
CA GLN A 372 -15.50 52.87 49.70
C GLN A 372 -15.50 54.43 49.81
N PRO A 373 -15.33 55.25 48.73
CA PRO A 373 -16.15 55.22 47.50
C PRO A 373 -15.47 55.66 46.18
N SER A 374 -16.28 56.00 45.16
CA SER A 374 -15.91 56.16 43.74
C SER A 374 -15.65 57.59 43.26
N THR A 375 -14.93 57.73 42.14
CA THR A 375 -15.13 58.67 41.00
C THR A 375 -14.07 58.34 39.92
N ARG A 376 -14.22 58.35 38.58
CA ARG A 376 -15.10 58.92 37.52
C ARG A 376 -14.45 60.10 36.75
N LYS A 377 -14.45 60.00 35.40
CA LYS A 377 -14.20 61.03 34.34
C LYS A 377 -12.79 61.09 33.69
N THR A 378 -12.63 60.69 32.41
CA THR A 378 -12.57 61.51 31.15
C THR A 378 -11.25 62.28 30.88
N LYS A 379 -10.79 62.64 29.66
CA LYS A 379 -11.35 62.64 28.28
C LYS A 379 -10.22 62.87 27.24
N SER A 380 -10.34 62.41 26.00
CA SER A 380 -10.44 63.26 24.76
C SER A 380 -10.13 62.50 23.45
N THR A 381 -10.75 62.94 22.36
CA THR A 381 -10.60 62.48 20.95
C THR A 381 -10.52 63.69 20.03
N PRO A 382 -10.03 63.56 18.77
CA PRO A 382 -10.93 63.39 17.60
C PRO A 382 -10.48 62.22 16.68
N LYS A 383 -11.32 61.49 15.89
CA LYS A 383 -12.56 61.71 15.11
C LYS A 383 -12.36 62.08 13.63
N THR A 384 -12.81 61.19 12.73
CA THR A 384 -13.91 61.34 11.74
C THR A 384 -14.28 59.92 11.22
N THR A 385 -15.48 59.32 11.34
CA THR A 385 -16.85 59.62 10.82
C THR A 385 -16.97 59.55 9.30
N THR A 386 -18.03 59.01 8.67
CA THR A 386 -19.35 58.45 9.09
C THR A 386 -19.93 57.62 7.90
N ASP A 387 -20.91 56.71 7.99
CA ASP A 387 -21.77 56.16 9.07
C ASP A 387 -21.98 54.63 8.72
N TYR A 388 -23.09 53.86 8.79
CA TYR A 388 -24.49 54.03 9.24
C TYR A 388 -25.07 52.71 9.83
N LYS A 389 -26.05 52.88 10.73
CA LYS A 389 -27.00 51.95 11.40
C LYS A 389 -27.31 50.55 10.79
N GLN A 390 -27.40 49.57 11.70
CA GLN A 390 -28.26 48.37 11.63
C GLN A 390 -29.20 48.34 12.86
N TYR A 391 -30.27 47.54 12.83
CA TYR A 391 -31.29 47.46 13.90
C TYR A 391 -30.99 46.36 14.94
N GLU A 392 -31.46 46.58 16.18
CA GLU A 392 -31.43 45.58 17.26
C GLU A 392 -32.50 44.48 17.07
N TYR A 393 -32.14 43.24 17.42
CA TYR A 393 -33.04 42.24 17.98
C TYR A 393 -32.33 41.56 19.15
N THR A 394 -33.07 41.26 20.22
CA THR A 394 -32.53 40.74 21.49
C THR A 394 -32.24 39.24 21.42
N THR A 395 -31.00 38.85 21.69
CA THR A 395 -30.65 37.47 22.09
C THR A 395 -30.85 37.30 23.59
N GLU A 396 -31.69 36.35 24.00
CA GLU A 396 -31.70 35.86 25.38
C GLU A 396 -30.41 35.05 25.64
N ILE A 397 -29.84 35.18 26.85
CA ILE A 397 -28.72 34.35 27.29
C ILE A 397 -29.33 33.04 27.84
N VAL A 398 -28.97 31.91 27.22
CA VAL A 398 -29.28 30.58 27.75
C VAL A 398 -27.98 29.94 28.20
N ASP A 399 -27.74 29.93 29.52
CA ASP A 399 -26.77 29.00 30.12
C ASP A 399 -27.21 27.56 29.81
N TYR A 400 -26.31 26.76 29.27
CA TYR A 400 -26.52 25.32 29.09
C TYR A 400 -25.57 24.53 29.99
N ASP A 401 -26.15 23.57 30.72
CA ASP A 401 -25.52 22.82 31.80
C ASP A 401 -24.45 21.84 31.29
N GLU A 402 -23.25 21.83 31.89
CA GLU A 402 -22.11 20.96 31.49
C GLU A 402 -22.33 19.45 31.77
N GLN A 403 -23.57 19.03 32.03
CA GLN A 403 -23.88 17.72 32.60
C GLN A 403 -24.26 16.63 31.58
N ASN A 404 -24.41 16.95 30.29
CA ASN A 404 -24.79 15.99 29.24
C ASN A 404 -23.85 16.01 28.02
N ILE A 405 -22.59 15.58 28.20
CA ILE A 405 -21.87 14.91 27.10
C ILE A 405 -22.39 13.46 27.03
N THR A 406 -23.58 13.31 26.46
CA THR A 406 -24.09 12.00 26.05
C THR A 406 -23.29 11.56 24.83
N PHE A 407 -22.31 10.67 25.05
CA PHE A 407 -21.84 9.78 23.99
C PHE A 407 -23.07 9.09 23.40
N PRO A 408 -23.24 9.01 22.06
CA PRO A 408 -24.34 8.26 21.49
C PRO A 408 -24.25 6.80 21.96
N GLU A 409 -25.31 6.29 22.58
CA GLU A 409 -25.47 4.84 22.75
C GLU A 409 -25.48 4.22 21.35
N TYR A 410 -24.79 3.09 21.20
CA TYR A 410 -24.44 2.44 19.93
C TYR A 410 -25.55 2.44 18.85
N THR A 411 -25.58 3.48 18.02
CA THR A 411 -26.04 3.37 16.63
C THR A 411 -24.87 2.90 15.79
N VAL A 412 -24.66 1.58 15.76
CA VAL A 412 -23.80 0.98 14.76
C VAL A 412 -24.43 1.23 13.39
N HIS A 413 -23.77 2.03 12.55
CA HIS A 413 -24.05 2.02 11.12
C HIS A 413 -23.51 0.71 10.57
N GLU A 414 -24.34 -0.33 10.59
CA GLU A 414 -24.06 -1.57 9.88
C GLU A 414 -23.89 -1.25 8.39
N VAL A 415 -22.78 -1.69 7.80
CA VAL A 415 -22.59 -1.70 6.35
C VAL A 415 -23.68 -2.60 5.75
N PRO A 416 -24.39 -2.19 4.67
CA PRO A 416 -25.54 -2.95 4.19
C PRO A 416 -25.18 -4.38 3.79
N ALA A 417 -25.74 -5.35 4.51
CA ALA A 417 -25.76 -6.74 4.06
C ALA A 417 -26.60 -6.84 2.78
N GLN A 418 -26.09 -7.53 1.77
CA GLN A 418 -26.81 -7.69 0.49
C GLN A 418 -27.98 -8.69 0.63
N ASP A 419 -29.19 -8.24 0.28
CA ASP A 419 -30.38 -9.09 0.18
C ASP A 419 -30.30 -10.03 -1.03
N ASN A 420 -30.33 -11.35 -0.79
CA ASN A 420 -30.82 -12.35 -1.76
C ASN A 420 -31.10 -13.71 -1.07
N PRO A 421 -31.98 -14.57 -1.62
CA PRO A 421 -33.38 -14.49 -1.20
C PRO A 421 -33.90 -15.79 -0.53
N LEU A 422 -35.19 -15.77 -0.17
CA LEU A 422 -35.86 -16.85 0.56
C LEU A 422 -35.75 -18.23 -0.10
N ALA A 423 -35.59 -19.27 0.73
CA ALA A 423 -35.96 -20.65 0.43
C ALA A 423 -36.91 -21.18 1.53
N ASP A 424 -38.06 -21.70 1.13
CA ASP A 424 -39.10 -22.24 2.04
C ASP A 424 -38.69 -23.56 2.71
N ALA A 425 -38.93 -23.69 4.03
CA ALA A 425 -39.20 -24.99 4.67
C ALA A 425 -39.92 -24.90 6.03
N GLN A 426 -41.27 -24.82 5.98
CA GLN A 426 -42.23 -25.49 6.88
C GLN A 426 -42.05 -25.48 8.42
N SER A 427 -43.06 -24.93 9.11
CA SER A 427 -43.28 -25.12 10.55
C SER A 427 -43.62 -26.57 10.94
N SER A 428 -43.17 -27.01 12.13
CA SER A 428 -43.75 -28.15 12.85
C SER A 428 -44.08 -27.79 14.30
N LYS A 429 -45.06 -28.47 14.91
CA LYS A 429 -45.62 -28.14 16.23
C LYS A 429 -45.33 -29.21 17.27
N THR A 430 -45.10 -28.76 18.51
CA THR A 430 -45.45 -29.42 19.78
C THR A 430 -45.15 -30.93 19.95
N ALA A 431 -44.15 -31.23 20.77
CA ALA A 431 -44.25 -32.27 21.79
C ALA A 431 -43.35 -31.91 22.98
N GLY A 432 -43.90 -31.87 24.19
CA GLY A 432 -43.11 -31.67 25.41
C GLY A 432 -42.88 -32.98 26.13
N LYS A 433 -41.65 -33.23 26.61
CA LYS A 433 -41.39 -34.25 27.64
C LYS A 433 -40.14 -33.95 28.46
N GLN A 434 -40.38 -33.71 29.76
CA GLN A 434 -39.64 -34.31 30.88
C GLN A 434 -38.12 -34.47 30.69
N VAL A 435 -37.34 -33.49 31.16
CA VAL A 435 -35.91 -33.68 31.46
C VAL A 435 -35.80 -34.47 32.76
N ASP A 436 -34.88 -35.45 32.78
CA ASP A 436 -34.70 -36.38 33.89
C ASP A 436 -33.86 -35.78 35.03
N PHE A 437 -34.09 -36.26 36.25
CA PHE A 437 -33.48 -35.72 37.48
C PHE A 437 -32.56 -36.75 38.14
N ASP A 438 -31.56 -37.27 37.41
CA ASP A 438 -30.45 -38.02 38.04
C ASP A 438 -29.18 -38.11 37.15
N THR A 439 -28.22 -37.21 37.37
CA THR A 439 -26.77 -37.52 37.46
C THR A 439 -25.96 -36.28 37.86
N VAL A 440 -26.05 -35.88 39.14
CA VAL A 440 -25.01 -35.02 39.74
C VAL A 440 -23.81 -35.90 40.07
N VAL A 441 -23.02 -36.25 39.05
CA VAL A 441 -21.69 -36.84 39.26
C VAL A 441 -20.81 -35.77 39.88
N GLY A 442 -20.23 -36.06 41.04
CA GLY A 442 -19.76 -35.03 41.96
C GLY A 442 -18.60 -34.19 41.42
N ALA A 443 -18.71 -32.86 41.60
CA ALA A 443 -17.54 -32.01 41.72
C ALA A 443 -16.82 -32.41 43.03
N VAL A 444 -15.65 -33.04 42.90
CA VAL A 444 -14.83 -33.44 44.05
C VAL A 444 -14.09 -32.19 44.55
N PRO A 445 -14.10 -31.88 45.86
CA PRO A 445 -13.34 -30.74 46.38
C PRO A 445 -11.85 -30.90 46.06
N GLY A 446 -11.28 -29.93 45.34
CA GLY A 446 -9.87 -29.97 44.90
C GLY A 446 -9.63 -30.59 43.52
N THR A 447 -10.65 -30.73 42.66
CA THR A 447 -10.46 -31.10 41.23
C THR A 447 -10.74 -29.94 40.27
N PHE A 448 -9.87 -29.78 39.27
CA PHE A 448 -10.12 -28.93 38.10
C PHE A 448 -11.15 -29.56 37.16
N GLN A 449 -11.90 -28.75 36.40
CA GLN A 449 -12.95 -29.21 35.47
C GLN A 449 -12.61 -28.95 33.99
N GLY A 450 -11.59 -28.14 33.70
CA GLY A 450 -11.06 -27.91 32.35
C GLY A 450 -9.53 -28.02 32.31
N CYS A 451 -8.97 -28.05 31.10
CA CYS A 451 -7.55 -27.82 30.84
C CYS A 451 -7.32 -26.40 30.32
N TRP A 452 -6.06 -25.97 30.39
CA TRP A 452 -5.54 -24.83 29.64
C TRP A 452 -4.14 -25.16 29.12
N ALA A 453 -3.65 -24.41 28.14
CA ALA A 453 -2.30 -24.54 27.64
C ALA A 453 -1.67 -23.15 27.44
N ILE A 454 -0.33 -23.09 27.53
CA ILE A 454 0.44 -21.93 27.07
C ILE A 454 1.44 -22.34 26.00
N ASP A 455 1.76 -21.39 25.14
CA ASP A 455 2.55 -21.57 23.92
C ASP A 455 3.35 -20.29 23.62
N HIS A 456 4.52 -20.42 22.98
CA HIS A 456 5.43 -19.33 22.60
C HIS A 456 5.68 -18.32 23.74
N VAL A 457 6.35 -18.76 24.80
CA VAL A 457 6.73 -17.93 25.95
C VAL A 457 7.99 -17.14 25.60
N ILE A 458 7.93 -15.80 25.69
CA ILE A 458 9.00 -14.88 25.28
C ILE A 458 9.22 -13.79 26.34
N ILE A 459 10.49 -13.51 26.65
CA ILE A 459 10.93 -12.33 27.40
C ILE A 459 11.97 -11.59 26.57
N VAL A 460 11.60 -10.42 26.05
CA VAL A 460 12.42 -9.64 25.12
C VAL A 460 13.57 -8.94 25.85
N ASN A 461 14.77 -8.98 25.27
CA ASN A 461 15.93 -8.25 25.75
C ASN A 461 15.96 -6.84 25.12
N THR A 462 15.88 -5.77 25.92
CA THR A 462 16.01 -4.39 25.42
C THR A 462 17.42 -3.81 25.56
N ALA A 463 18.43 -4.64 25.91
CA ALA A 463 19.83 -4.21 26.01
C ALA A 463 20.42 -3.73 24.67
N HIS A 464 20.06 -4.40 23.57
CA HIS A 464 20.57 -4.12 22.21
C HIS A 464 19.43 -4.15 21.18
N VAL A 465 18.61 -3.10 21.18
CA VAL A 465 17.63 -2.86 20.12
C VAL A 465 18.38 -2.44 18.84
N PRO A 466 18.22 -3.13 17.70
CA PRO A 466 18.96 -2.83 16.47
C PRO A 466 18.34 -1.66 15.70
N THR A 467 19.15 -0.92 14.94
CA THR A 467 18.67 0.20 14.11
C THR A 467 18.11 -0.21 12.73
N SER A 468 18.13 -1.52 12.44
CA SER A 468 17.67 -2.15 11.21
C SER A 468 17.50 -3.67 11.38
N LEU A 469 16.62 -4.27 10.58
CA LEU A 469 16.45 -5.71 10.38
C LEU A 469 16.80 -6.07 8.92
N GLN A 470 17.49 -7.19 8.71
CA GLN A 470 17.81 -7.71 7.38
C GLN A 470 17.87 -9.24 7.43
N ASP A 471 16.99 -9.92 6.69
CA ASP A 471 17.00 -11.39 6.60
C ASP A 471 16.59 -11.85 5.18
N THR A 472 17.42 -12.72 4.60
CA THR A 472 17.20 -13.38 3.31
C THR A 472 16.87 -14.87 3.47
N PHE A 473 16.65 -15.33 4.71
CA PHE A 473 16.34 -16.70 5.10
C PHE A 473 17.37 -17.78 4.70
N ASN A 474 18.59 -17.36 4.30
CA ASN A 474 19.65 -18.23 3.81
C ASN A 474 20.98 -18.10 4.61
N PRO A 475 21.04 -18.61 5.86
CA PRO A 475 19.94 -19.12 6.68
C PRO A 475 19.19 -17.99 7.42
N ILE A 476 17.99 -18.27 7.91
CA ILE A 476 17.25 -17.38 8.83
C ILE A 476 18.10 -17.00 10.05
N ASN A 477 17.98 -15.75 10.51
CA ASN A 477 18.45 -15.32 11.83
C ASN A 477 17.31 -15.35 12.86
N PRO A 478 17.24 -16.36 13.78
CA PRO A 478 16.11 -16.50 14.70
C PRO A 478 15.94 -15.32 15.68
N SER A 479 17.03 -14.58 15.93
CA SER A 479 17.06 -13.40 16.79
C SER A 479 16.30 -12.20 16.24
N ASP A 480 16.08 -12.10 14.92
CA ASP A 480 15.36 -10.99 14.29
C ASP A 480 13.84 -11.15 14.27
N TRP A 481 13.33 -12.33 14.67
CA TRP A 481 11.92 -12.69 14.58
C TRP A 481 11.41 -13.23 15.91
N LEU A 482 10.30 -12.68 16.42
CA LEU A 482 9.67 -13.16 17.66
C LEU A 482 8.85 -14.43 17.43
N SER A 483 8.11 -14.50 16.33
CA SER A 483 7.24 -15.63 16.01
C SER A 483 6.96 -15.72 14.52
N PHE A 484 6.74 -16.95 14.04
CA PHE A 484 6.38 -17.26 12.65
C PHE A 484 5.51 -18.54 12.57
N PRO A 485 4.32 -18.56 13.19
CA PRO A 485 3.46 -19.74 13.22
C PRO A 485 3.05 -20.18 11.81
N GLY A 486 3.22 -21.47 11.52
CA GLY A 486 2.96 -22.03 10.19
C GLY A 486 4.07 -21.85 9.16
N ALA A 487 5.19 -21.21 9.51
CA ALA A 487 6.30 -20.98 8.59
C ALA A 487 7.24 -22.19 8.48
N HIS A 488 7.72 -22.42 7.26
CA HIS A 488 8.74 -23.41 6.93
C HIS A 488 9.81 -22.78 6.04
N PHE A 489 11.08 -23.08 6.31
CA PHE A 489 12.21 -22.58 5.55
C PHE A 489 12.58 -23.58 4.47
N LYS A 490 12.14 -23.31 3.24
CA LYS A 490 12.38 -24.13 2.04
C LYS A 490 12.35 -23.24 0.78
N GLN A 491 12.96 -23.71 -0.30
CA GLN A 491 12.73 -23.13 -1.63
C GLN A 491 11.28 -23.44 -2.06
N HIS A 492 10.49 -22.42 -2.40
CA HIS A 492 9.07 -22.58 -2.75
C HIS A 492 8.53 -21.39 -3.56
N CYS A 493 7.36 -21.53 -4.19
CA CYS A 493 6.80 -20.54 -5.11
C CYS A 493 7.77 -20.06 -6.22
N HIS A 494 8.77 -20.87 -6.58
CA HIS A 494 9.89 -20.50 -7.46
C HIS A 494 10.74 -19.33 -6.92
N SER A 495 11.04 -19.33 -5.62
CA SER A 495 12.12 -18.52 -5.03
C SER A 495 13.47 -18.95 -5.60
N ASP A 496 14.39 -18.01 -5.74
CA ASP A 496 15.76 -18.30 -6.19
C ASP A 496 16.49 -19.19 -5.17
N ASP A 497 16.35 -18.87 -3.87
CA ASP A 497 16.94 -19.60 -2.73
C ASP A 497 15.85 -20.01 -1.70
N THR A 498 16.21 -20.29 -0.44
CA THR A 498 15.27 -20.57 0.66
C THR A 498 14.41 -19.35 0.97
N ALA A 499 13.10 -19.51 1.17
CA ALA A 499 12.20 -18.44 1.62
C ALA A 499 11.49 -18.82 2.93
N MET A 500 10.82 -17.87 3.57
CA MET A 500 9.87 -18.13 4.65
C MET A 500 8.50 -18.46 4.04
N VAL A 501 8.04 -19.70 4.18
CA VAL A 501 6.89 -20.25 3.44
C VAL A 501 5.76 -20.67 4.37
N PHE A 502 4.55 -20.20 4.11
CA PHE A 502 3.33 -20.56 4.82
C PHE A 502 2.43 -21.38 3.89
N ASN A 503 2.52 -22.72 3.98
CA ASN A 503 1.79 -23.68 3.14
C ASN A 503 0.98 -24.73 3.94
N HIS A 504 0.81 -24.54 5.26
CA HIS A 504 0.11 -25.48 6.15
C HIS A 504 -0.84 -24.76 7.11
N LYS A 505 -2.00 -25.38 7.41
CA LYS A 505 -2.99 -24.81 8.35
C LYS A 505 -2.40 -24.67 9.75
N SER A 506 -2.47 -23.45 10.28
CA SER A 506 -2.16 -23.11 11.67
C SER A 506 -3.25 -22.17 12.20
N PRO A 507 -3.59 -22.20 13.51
CA PRO A 507 -4.59 -21.30 14.10
C PRO A 507 -4.26 -19.81 13.93
N VAL A 508 -2.98 -19.47 13.79
CA VAL A 508 -2.48 -18.13 13.46
C VAL A 508 -1.49 -18.28 12.30
N THR A 509 -1.56 -17.42 11.28
CA THR A 509 -0.58 -17.44 10.17
C THR A 509 -0.04 -16.05 9.91
N GLY A 510 1.28 -15.92 9.96
CA GLY A 510 1.97 -14.62 9.97
C GLY A 510 3.37 -14.72 10.53
N VAL A 511 4.06 -13.59 10.56
CA VAL A 511 5.40 -13.44 11.15
C VAL A 511 5.53 -12.08 11.81
N GLY A 512 6.12 -12.04 13.01
CA GLY A 512 6.45 -10.81 13.74
C GLY A 512 7.96 -10.62 13.91
N SER A 513 8.48 -9.45 13.54
CA SER A 513 9.87 -9.06 13.82
C SER A 513 10.10 -8.84 15.32
N ARG A 514 11.35 -8.83 15.77
CA ARG A 514 11.72 -8.17 17.02
C ARG A 514 11.48 -6.66 16.95
N ASP A 515 11.56 -6.01 18.11
CA ASP A 515 11.55 -4.55 18.21
C ASP A 515 12.85 -3.94 17.63
N LEU A 516 12.72 -2.82 16.95
CA LEU A 516 13.78 -2.07 16.26
C LEU A 516 13.80 -0.61 16.76
N ASP A 517 14.96 0.04 16.75
CA ASP A 517 15.12 1.48 16.93
C ASP A 517 15.15 2.16 15.56
N LEU A 518 13.97 2.63 15.14
CA LEU A 518 13.81 3.39 13.90
C LEU A 518 13.66 4.88 14.16
N SER A 519 14.10 5.36 15.34
CA SER A 519 14.15 6.79 15.63
C SER A 519 15.05 7.54 14.64
N VAL A 520 14.75 8.83 14.49
CA VAL A 520 15.51 9.77 13.65
C VAL A 520 15.81 11.03 14.47
N PRO A 521 17.03 11.60 14.41
CA PRO A 521 17.40 12.73 15.27
C PRO A 521 17.04 14.11 14.69
N ASP A 522 16.88 14.24 13.37
CA ASP A 522 16.85 15.53 12.66
C ASP A 522 15.46 15.89 12.09
N TYR A 523 14.38 15.74 12.88
CA TYR A 523 13.01 15.94 12.42
C TYR A 523 12.36 17.27 12.83
N GLN A 524 13.07 18.14 13.55
CA GLN A 524 12.48 19.33 14.20
C GLN A 524 11.97 20.41 13.23
N LYS A 525 12.24 20.28 11.93
CA LYS A 525 11.69 21.14 10.87
C LYS A 525 10.27 20.74 10.43
N ASP A 526 9.91 19.48 10.67
CA ASP A 526 8.65 18.89 10.22
C ASP A 526 7.56 18.99 11.30
N ILE A 527 7.93 19.45 12.50
CA ILE A 527 7.01 19.64 13.63
C ILE A 527 5.97 20.72 13.28
N ILE A 528 4.70 20.30 13.23
CA ILE A 528 3.54 21.15 12.96
C ILE A 528 3.12 21.89 14.25
N LEU A 529 3.24 21.21 15.39
CA LEU A 529 2.97 21.73 16.72
C LEU A 529 3.89 21.00 17.72
N ALA A 530 4.48 21.73 18.67
CA ALA A 530 5.16 21.16 19.83
C ALA A 530 4.82 21.94 21.10
N GLU A 531 4.75 21.22 22.22
CA GLU A 531 4.61 21.78 23.57
C GLU A 531 5.40 20.94 24.57
N GLN A 532 6.17 21.62 25.42
CA GLN A 532 7.05 20.99 26.43
C GLN A 532 6.61 21.31 27.86
N PHE A 533 5.56 22.12 28.05
CA PHE A 533 4.97 22.43 29.36
C PHE A 533 5.92 23.06 30.38
N GLU A 534 7.00 23.72 29.94
CA GLU A 534 7.95 24.43 30.82
C GLU A 534 7.48 25.83 31.23
N ASP A 535 6.47 26.40 30.55
CA ASP A 535 5.75 27.61 31.00
C ASP A 535 4.37 27.22 31.57
N LYS A 536 3.93 27.97 32.59
CA LYS A 536 2.58 27.84 33.16
C LYS A 536 1.53 28.63 32.36
N ALA A 537 1.96 29.57 31.53
CA ALA A 537 1.12 30.15 30.48
C ALA A 537 1.15 29.23 29.26
N LEU A 538 0.11 28.40 29.09
CA LEU A 538 -0.07 27.53 27.93
C LEU A 538 -1.01 28.23 26.91
N PRO A 539 -0.49 28.98 25.92
CA PRO A 539 -1.32 29.77 25.02
C PRO A 539 -2.13 28.89 24.07
N GLY A 540 -3.44 29.13 23.98
CA GLY A 540 -4.36 28.41 23.08
C GLY A 540 -4.75 27.00 23.55
N TRP A 541 -3.98 26.38 24.44
CA TRP A 541 -4.33 25.12 25.10
C TRP A 541 -5.56 25.27 25.99
N GLN A 542 -6.50 24.32 25.91
CA GLN A 542 -7.63 24.22 26.84
C GLN A 542 -7.28 23.21 27.93
N VAL A 543 -6.99 23.66 29.16
CA VAL A 543 -6.66 22.76 30.29
C VAL A 543 -7.73 22.86 31.38
N SER A 544 -8.22 21.71 31.83
CA SER A 544 -9.08 21.60 33.01
C SER A 544 -8.65 20.41 33.88
N GLY A 545 -8.72 20.57 35.19
CA GLY A 545 -8.41 19.51 36.17
C GLY A 545 -6.92 19.13 36.27
N GLY A 546 -6.01 19.90 35.68
CA GLY A 546 -4.55 19.70 35.78
C GLY A 546 -3.74 21.00 35.78
N ASN A 547 -2.47 20.90 36.16
CA ASN A 547 -1.55 22.02 36.38
C ASN A 547 -0.15 21.68 35.84
N VAL A 548 0.62 22.69 35.42
CA VAL A 548 2.04 22.54 35.07
C VAL A 548 2.89 22.51 36.34
N ASP A 549 3.48 21.36 36.67
CA ASP A 549 4.43 21.20 37.78
C ASP A 549 5.29 19.90 37.67
N LEU A 550 5.71 19.35 38.81
CA LEU A 550 6.66 18.24 38.98
C LEU A 550 6.12 17.15 39.92
N THR A 551 4.81 17.12 40.21
CA THR A 551 4.22 16.26 41.26
C THR A 551 4.39 14.77 40.97
N CYS A 552 4.36 14.36 39.70
CA CYS A 552 4.65 12.97 39.30
C CYS A 552 6.15 12.68 39.15
N GLY A 553 7.03 13.66 39.35
CA GLY A 553 8.43 13.62 38.93
C GLY A 553 8.62 14.12 37.51
N ILE A 554 9.71 13.71 36.86
CA ILE A 554 10.01 14.00 35.46
C ILE A 554 9.36 12.91 34.60
N ILE A 555 8.62 13.30 33.57
CA ILE A 555 7.94 12.38 32.64
C ILE A 555 8.81 12.15 31.40
N HIS A 556 9.36 13.23 30.84
CA HIS A 556 10.41 13.22 29.82
C HIS A 556 11.47 14.28 30.13
N SER A 557 11.07 15.54 30.30
CA SER A 557 12.00 16.67 30.45
C SER A 557 11.42 17.81 31.27
N GLY A 558 12.06 18.14 32.39
CA GLY A 558 11.65 19.29 33.19
C GLY A 558 10.23 19.14 33.75
N SER A 559 9.40 20.16 33.55
CA SER A 559 8.02 20.25 34.04
C SER A 559 7.04 19.48 33.13
N SER A 560 5.94 18.99 33.69
CA SER A 560 4.87 18.33 32.93
C SER A 560 3.49 18.85 33.36
N VAL A 561 2.46 18.65 32.53
CA VAL A 561 1.08 18.95 32.93
C VAL A 561 0.47 17.74 33.63
N VAL A 562 0.23 17.87 34.94
CA VAL A 562 -0.23 16.84 35.88
C VAL A 562 -1.71 17.01 36.18
N PHE A 563 -2.50 15.94 36.06
CA PHE A 563 -3.94 15.93 36.30
C PHE A 563 -4.30 15.32 37.65
N ASP A 564 -4.03 16.06 38.73
CA ASP A 564 -4.40 15.66 40.10
C ASP A 564 -5.84 16.04 40.48
N GLY A 565 -6.47 16.96 39.72
CA GLY A 565 -7.74 17.61 40.06
C GLY A 565 -8.96 16.67 40.14
N PRO A 566 -10.14 17.21 40.49
CA PRO A 566 -11.35 16.41 40.68
C PRO A 566 -11.82 15.75 39.37
N GLY A 567 -12.02 14.43 39.41
CA GLY A 567 -12.26 13.54 38.27
C GLY A 567 -13.50 13.74 37.39
N LYS A 568 -14.21 14.86 37.52
CA LYS A 568 -15.24 15.29 36.55
C LYS A 568 -14.69 16.23 35.47
N SER A 569 -13.44 16.68 35.61
CA SER A 569 -12.93 17.83 34.85
C SER A 569 -11.55 17.64 34.23
N ARG A 570 -10.95 16.44 34.26
CA ARG A 570 -9.59 16.18 33.74
C ARG A 570 -9.60 16.05 32.20
N ARG A 571 -9.33 17.16 31.51
CA ARG A 571 -9.22 17.26 30.05
C ARG A 571 -8.10 18.24 29.69
N ILE A 572 -7.37 17.93 28.63
CA ILE A 572 -6.51 18.90 27.94
C ILE A 572 -6.72 18.78 26.43
N CYS A 573 -6.73 19.91 25.73
CA CYS A 573 -6.71 19.94 24.27
C CYS A 573 -5.69 20.94 23.73
N THR A 574 -5.13 20.61 22.57
CA THR A 574 -4.27 21.49 21.77
C THR A 574 -5.01 22.78 21.37
N PRO A 575 -4.25 23.83 20.98
CA PRO A 575 -4.71 24.80 20.00
C PRO A 575 -5.26 24.13 18.73
N ASP A 576 -6.00 24.89 17.93
CA ASP A 576 -6.58 24.41 16.67
C ASP A 576 -5.49 24.18 15.60
N ILE A 577 -5.57 23.05 14.89
CA ILE A 577 -4.62 22.59 13.86
C ILE A 577 -5.34 22.28 12.53
N ASP A 578 -4.59 22.26 11.42
CA ASP A 578 -5.07 21.76 10.13
C ASP A 578 -4.92 20.24 10.06
N PRO A 579 -6.00 19.44 10.21
CA PRO A 579 -5.90 17.98 10.32
C PRO A 579 -5.42 17.31 9.04
N ARG A 580 -5.48 18.00 7.89
CA ARG A 580 -5.06 17.48 6.57
C ARG A 580 -3.53 17.36 6.45
N LYS A 581 -2.79 18.06 7.31
CA LYS A 581 -1.31 18.02 7.37
C LYS A 581 -0.79 17.10 8.45
N ALA A 582 -1.57 16.83 9.49
CA ALA A 582 -1.18 15.99 10.61
C ALA A 582 -1.29 14.49 10.22
N GLY A 583 -0.23 13.71 10.50
CA GLY A 583 -0.18 12.28 10.22
C GLY A 583 0.35 11.42 11.37
N ASN A 584 1.00 12.02 12.36
CA ASN A 584 1.44 11.34 13.59
C ASN A 584 1.32 12.30 14.79
N LEU A 585 0.78 11.78 15.89
CA LEU A 585 0.78 12.40 17.21
C LEU A 585 1.79 11.65 18.09
N ARG A 586 2.69 12.38 18.73
CA ARG A 586 3.65 11.88 19.72
C ARG A 586 3.52 12.64 21.03
N PHE A 587 3.75 11.98 22.15
CA PHE A 587 3.84 12.60 23.47
C PHE A 587 4.42 11.61 24.48
N HIS A 588 4.95 12.10 25.59
CA HIS A 588 5.30 11.27 26.74
C HIS A 588 4.17 11.28 27.76
N PHE A 589 3.82 10.11 28.28
CA PHE A 589 2.68 9.91 29.16
C PHE A 589 2.98 8.91 30.27
N GLY A 590 2.41 9.15 31.44
CA GLY A 590 2.38 8.22 32.56
C GLY A 590 1.10 8.38 33.40
N LEU A 591 0.60 7.27 33.94
CA LEU A 591 -0.61 7.18 34.75
C LEU A 591 -0.30 6.31 35.98
N GLY A 592 -0.36 6.91 37.17
CA GLY A 592 0.19 6.31 38.40
C GLY A 592 1.72 6.24 38.42
N SER A 593 2.40 7.03 37.57
CA SER A 593 3.84 6.96 37.36
C SER A 593 4.64 7.85 38.30
N GLY A 594 5.82 7.37 38.72
CA GLY A 594 6.78 8.15 39.51
C GLY A 594 6.24 8.50 40.90
N GLY A 595 6.03 9.79 41.15
CA GLY A 595 5.49 10.30 42.42
C GLY A 595 3.97 10.22 42.57
N CYS A 596 3.25 9.87 41.50
CA CYS A 596 1.80 10.00 41.42
C CYS A 596 1.02 8.72 41.76
N HIS A 597 -0.11 8.86 42.44
CA HIS A 597 -0.93 7.74 42.91
C HIS A 597 -1.92 7.23 41.85
N SER A 598 -2.03 5.92 41.69
CA SER A 598 -3.15 5.25 41.04
C SER A 598 -3.63 4.06 41.88
N ASP A 599 -4.93 3.84 41.89
CA ASP A 599 -5.53 2.57 42.28
C ASP A 599 -5.65 1.69 41.01
N ASP A 600 -5.70 0.37 41.15
CA ASP A 600 -5.88 -0.57 40.02
C ASP A 600 -7.35 -0.66 39.59
N ILE A 601 -7.90 0.46 39.10
CA ILE A 601 -9.29 0.58 38.66
C ILE A 601 -9.31 0.71 37.13
N GLU A 602 -9.67 -0.38 36.42
CA GLU A 602 -9.77 -0.48 34.95
C GLU A 602 -10.53 0.69 34.27
N LYS A 603 -11.42 1.35 35.02
CA LYS A 603 -12.25 2.46 34.54
C LYS A 603 -11.53 3.81 34.48
N ALA A 604 -10.26 3.89 34.88
CA ALA A 604 -9.48 5.12 34.93
C ALA A 604 -8.74 5.46 33.61
N GLU A 605 -9.08 4.79 32.50
CA GLU A 605 -8.50 5.03 31.17
C GLU A 605 -8.48 6.51 30.75
N VAL A 606 -7.44 6.90 30.01
CA VAL A 606 -7.36 8.19 29.32
C VAL A 606 -7.64 7.97 27.84
N ILE A 607 -8.67 8.64 27.32
CA ILE A 607 -9.08 8.55 25.93
C ILE A 607 -8.50 9.73 25.16
N ILE A 608 -7.85 9.44 24.02
CA ILE A 608 -7.37 10.45 23.08
C ILE A 608 -8.37 10.56 21.93
N TYR A 609 -8.74 11.78 21.57
CA TYR A 609 -9.66 12.02 20.46
C TYR A 609 -9.33 13.31 19.71
N MET A 610 -9.72 13.39 18.43
CA MET A 610 -9.77 14.64 17.67
C MET A 610 -11.21 15.17 17.68
N GLU A 611 -11.36 16.48 17.77
CA GLU A 611 -12.62 17.21 17.84
C GLU A 611 -12.63 18.26 16.73
N ASP A 612 -13.61 18.23 15.80
CA ASP A 612 -13.77 19.34 14.86
C ASP A 612 -14.27 20.59 15.59
N THR A 613 -13.65 21.72 15.31
CA THR A 613 -14.00 23.01 15.93
C THR A 613 -15.34 23.59 15.43
N ASN A 614 -15.84 23.10 14.29
CA ASN A 614 -17.07 23.58 13.66
C ASN A 614 -18.27 22.70 14.03
N GLU A 615 -18.24 21.43 13.65
CA GLU A 615 -19.34 20.47 13.81
C GLU A 615 -19.36 19.78 15.19
N HIS A 616 -18.29 19.92 15.99
CA HIS A 616 -18.12 19.26 17.30
C HIS A 616 -18.12 17.72 17.25
N THR A 617 -17.90 17.15 16.06
CA THR A 617 -17.75 15.71 15.84
C THR A 617 -16.45 15.19 16.48
N ILE A 618 -16.55 14.05 17.18
CA ILE A 618 -15.47 13.45 17.97
C ILE A 618 -15.00 12.13 17.33
N TYR A 619 -13.70 12.04 17.07
CA TYR A 619 -13.02 10.88 16.49
C TYR A 619 -12.02 10.32 17.49
N ILE A 620 -12.26 9.12 18.03
CA ILE A 620 -11.32 8.48 18.97
C ILE A 620 -10.05 8.07 18.21
N ILE A 621 -8.88 8.45 18.73
CA ILE A 621 -7.58 8.11 18.18
C ILE A 621 -7.04 6.85 18.85
N GLU A 622 -6.98 6.82 20.18
CA GLU A 622 -6.43 5.71 20.97
C GLU A 622 -6.95 5.75 22.42
N LYS A 623 -6.84 4.62 23.13
CA LYS A 623 -7.17 4.45 24.56
C LYS A 623 -5.93 4.05 25.36
N LEU A 624 -5.62 4.81 26.40
CA LEU A 624 -4.47 4.55 27.28
C LEU A 624 -4.92 3.82 28.55
N ASP A 625 -4.55 2.54 28.63
CA ASP A 625 -4.83 1.64 29.75
C ASP A 625 -3.97 1.94 31.00
N VAL A 626 -4.52 1.63 32.18
CA VAL A 626 -3.91 1.90 33.49
C VAL A 626 -2.64 1.08 33.73
N ASN A 627 -2.59 -0.19 33.32
CA ASN A 627 -1.44 -1.05 33.55
C ASN A 627 -0.28 -0.75 32.60
N SER A 628 -0.61 -0.26 31.40
CA SER A 628 0.36 -0.01 30.34
C SER A 628 1.30 1.18 30.61
N TYR A 629 0.89 2.15 31.42
CA TYR A 629 1.61 3.44 31.59
C TYR A 629 2.00 3.78 33.04
N LYS A 630 2.18 2.76 33.89
CA LYS A 630 2.71 2.91 35.27
C LYS A 630 4.17 3.39 35.34
N GLU A 631 4.90 3.29 34.23
CA GLU A 631 6.19 3.95 34.00
C GLU A 631 6.01 4.94 32.83
N PRO A 632 6.66 6.14 32.85
CA PRO A 632 6.55 7.09 31.75
C PRO A 632 7.06 6.50 30.42
N LYS A 633 6.28 6.65 29.34
CA LYS A 633 6.61 6.12 28.01
C LYS A 633 6.30 7.13 26.92
N LEU A 634 7.07 7.08 25.83
CA LEU A 634 6.70 7.68 24.56
C LEU A 634 5.50 6.93 23.98
N VAL A 635 4.44 7.65 23.66
CA VAL A 635 3.33 7.19 22.82
C VAL A 635 3.49 7.81 21.44
N SER A 636 3.32 7.01 20.40
CA SER A 636 3.31 7.45 19.00
C SER A 636 2.19 6.73 18.26
N VAL A 637 1.21 7.49 17.77
CA VAL A 637 0.01 6.98 17.10
C VAL A 637 -0.19 7.64 15.73
N PRO A 638 -0.69 6.91 14.72
CA PRO A 638 -1.04 7.50 13.43
C PRO A 638 -2.28 8.37 13.55
N LEU A 639 -2.29 9.51 12.86
CA LEU A 639 -3.47 10.34 12.71
C LEU A 639 -4.12 10.04 11.35
N LYS A 640 -5.38 9.61 11.37
CA LYS A 640 -6.16 9.41 10.14
C LYS A 640 -6.66 10.76 9.62
N PRO A 641 -6.57 11.04 8.31
CA PRO A 641 -7.25 12.19 7.72
C PRO A 641 -8.75 12.15 8.01
N ILE A 642 -9.32 13.30 8.34
CA ILE A 642 -10.77 13.45 8.49
C ILE A 642 -11.27 14.21 7.25
N GLU A 643 -12.33 13.72 6.61
CA GLU A 643 -12.97 14.39 5.47
C GLU A 643 -13.47 15.78 5.89
N ARG A 644 -13.28 16.81 5.05
CA ARG A 644 -13.89 18.16 5.07
C ARG A 644 -13.48 19.19 6.13
N HIS A 645 -12.78 18.82 7.19
CA HIS A 645 -12.43 19.80 8.25
C HIS A 645 -11.11 20.55 7.98
N SER A 646 -11.14 21.88 8.20
CA SER A 646 -9.96 22.76 8.05
C SER A 646 -9.33 23.21 9.38
N SER A 647 -9.97 22.87 10.50
CA SER A 647 -9.60 23.29 11.85
C SER A 647 -10.15 22.30 12.88
N ALA A 648 -9.26 21.53 13.51
CA ALA A 648 -9.60 20.55 14.54
C ALA A 648 -8.66 20.68 15.75
N ARG A 649 -9.01 20.10 16.91
CA ARG A 649 -8.14 20.03 18.09
C ARG A 649 -7.97 18.58 18.55
N ILE A 650 -6.80 18.24 19.08
CA ILE A 650 -6.54 16.94 19.71
C ILE A 650 -6.72 17.09 21.22
N CYS A 651 -7.43 16.14 21.83
CA CYS A 651 -7.85 16.17 23.22
C CYS A 651 -7.54 14.85 23.95
N TRP A 652 -7.11 14.95 25.20
CA TRP A 652 -6.97 13.85 26.15
C TRP A 652 -8.01 14.05 27.26
N VAL A 653 -8.76 13.01 27.63
CA VAL A 653 -9.77 13.08 28.70
C VAL A 653 -9.76 11.82 29.57
N GLN A 654 -9.82 12.00 30.89
CA GLN A 654 -10.01 10.90 31.84
C GLN A 654 -11.44 10.94 32.39
N LYS A 655 -12.23 9.91 32.10
CA LYS A 655 -13.67 9.88 32.44
C LYS A 655 -13.95 9.60 33.92
N PHE A 656 -13.05 8.91 34.61
CA PHE A 656 -13.17 8.58 36.03
C PHE A 656 -11.78 8.64 36.68
N SER A 657 -11.65 9.26 37.86
CA SER A 657 -10.38 9.30 38.60
C SER A 657 -10.44 8.79 40.03
N GLY A 658 -11.60 8.35 40.53
CA GLY A 658 -11.81 8.02 41.95
C GLY A 658 -11.84 9.22 42.90
N GLY A 659 -11.20 10.34 42.58
CA GLY A 659 -11.19 11.57 43.39
C GLY A 659 -10.12 12.59 42.98
N GLN A 660 -9.92 13.61 43.81
CA GLN A 660 -8.72 14.45 43.74
C GLN A 660 -7.51 13.66 44.28
N GLY A 661 -6.33 13.82 43.69
CA GLY A 661 -5.10 13.11 44.07
C GLY A 661 -5.12 11.60 43.80
N GLN A 662 -6.13 11.13 43.06
CA GLN A 662 -6.36 9.72 42.75
C GLN A 662 -6.26 9.46 41.24
N ASN A 663 -5.74 8.29 40.86
CA ASN A 663 -5.53 7.85 39.46
C ASN A 663 -4.92 8.96 38.58
N VAL A 664 -3.84 9.56 39.07
CA VAL A 664 -3.22 10.79 38.53
C VAL A 664 -2.34 10.44 37.33
N TRP A 665 -2.50 11.19 36.25
CA TRP A 665 -1.67 11.10 35.05
C TRP A 665 -0.96 12.42 34.75
N ALA A 666 0.09 12.33 33.94
CA ALA A 666 0.84 13.47 33.45
C ALA A 666 1.17 13.32 31.96
N LEU A 667 1.30 14.46 31.28
CA LEU A 667 1.57 14.60 29.85
C LEU A 667 2.75 15.56 29.65
N ASP A 668 3.68 15.19 28.76
CA ASP A 668 4.95 15.89 28.52
C ASP A 668 5.35 15.77 27.03
N ASN A 669 6.14 16.73 26.52
CA ASN A 669 6.67 16.82 25.15
C ASN A 669 5.70 16.32 24.07
N VAL A 670 4.55 17.01 23.90
CA VAL A 670 3.57 16.72 22.85
C VAL A 670 4.08 17.28 21.52
N GLU A 671 4.09 16.46 20.48
CA GLU A 671 4.50 16.81 19.13
C GLU A 671 3.48 16.31 18.10
N ILE A 672 3.23 17.11 17.06
CA ILE A 672 2.43 16.71 15.89
C ILE A 672 3.30 16.81 14.65
N LEU A 673 3.32 15.73 13.87
CA LEU A 673 4.16 15.54 12.69
C LEU A 673 3.29 15.23 11.45
N PRO A 674 3.80 15.47 10.24
CA PRO A 674 3.21 14.98 9.01
C PRO A 674 3.25 13.45 8.94
N TYR A 675 2.66 12.89 7.89
CA TYR A 675 2.62 11.45 7.72
C TYR A 675 3.99 10.85 7.33
N LEU A 676 4.70 11.51 6.41
CA LEU A 676 6.06 11.18 5.97
C LEU A 676 7.02 12.38 6.18
N PRO A 677 8.35 12.15 6.28
CA PRO A 677 9.35 13.22 6.38
C PRO A 677 9.37 14.17 5.17
N GLN A 678 9.37 15.48 5.43
CA GLN A 678 9.31 16.53 4.40
C GLN A 678 10.72 17.00 3.97
N SER A 679 11.43 16.09 3.30
CA SER A 679 12.66 16.26 2.50
C SER A 679 13.64 17.38 2.91
N ALA A 680 14.74 16.98 3.56
CA ALA A 680 16.00 17.73 3.53
C ALA A 680 17.26 16.85 3.51
N ASN A 681 17.17 15.61 3.99
CA ASN A 681 18.27 14.64 3.94
C ASN A 681 17.74 13.20 3.81
N THR A 682 17.36 12.84 2.59
CA THR A 682 16.82 11.51 2.22
C THR A 682 17.77 10.35 2.52
N SER A 683 19.07 10.61 2.75
CA SER A 683 20.04 9.59 3.19
C SER A 683 19.78 9.06 4.60
N LYS A 684 18.82 9.62 5.35
CA LYS A 684 18.39 9.13 6.67
C LYS A 684 17.01 8.48 6.66
N ASN A 685 16.31 8.44 5.52
CA ASN A 685 14.98 7.86 5.43
C ASN A 685 15.00 6.38 5.85
N LYS A 686 14.07 6.01 6.73
CA LYS A 686 13.82 4.62 7.09
C LYS A 686 12.86 4.03 6.03
N MET A 687 13.24 2.90 5.45
CA MET A 687 12.48 2.19 4.43
C MET A 687 12.10 0.80 4.93
N ALA A 688 10.96 0.28 4.50
CA ALA A 688 10.67 -1.16 4.50
C ALA A 688 10.72 -1.68 3.06
N GLN A 689 11.37 -2.81 2.87
CA GLN A 689 11.49 -3.53 1.60
C GLN A 689 11.40 -5.03 1.87
N PHE A 690 10.71 -5.77 1.01
CA PHE A 690 10.64 -7.23 1.03
C PHE A 690 10.11 -7.75 -0.30
N SER A 691 10.39 -9.00 -0.60
CA SER A 691 9.78 -9.76 -1.69
C SER A 691 8.59 -10.56 -1.14
N LEU A 692 7.43 -10.49 -1.80
CA LEU A 692 6.22 -11.23 -1.45
C LEU A 692 5.73 -12.05 -2.64
N ASN A 693 5.20 -13.25 -2.38
CA ASN A 693 4.53 -14.09 -3.37
C ASN A 693 3.28 -14.74 -2.75
N LEU A 694 2.14 -14.50 -3.36
CA LEU A 694 0.83 -15.02 -2.93
C LEU A 694 0.36 -16.11 -3.90
N ASN A 695 -0.09 -17.23 -3.34
CA ASN A 695 -0.58 -18.43 -4.02
C ASN A 695 0.41 -19.17 -4.94
N CYS A 696 1.69 -18.81 -4.93
CA CYS A 696 2.73 -19.38 -5.82
C CYS A 696 2.35 -19.34 -7.32
N GLY A 697 1.54 -18.38 -7.75
CA GLY A 697 1.03 -18.29 -9.14
C GLY A 697 -0.20 -19.14 -9.45
N ASN A 698 -0.82 -19.79 -8.46
CA ASN A 698 -2.12 -20.43 -8.63
C ASN A 698 -3.27 -19.40 -8.57
N PHE A 699 -4.34 -19.66 -9.33
CA PHE A 699 -5.58 -18.89 -9.33
C PHE A 699 -6.50 -19.31 -8.16
N ALA A 700 -6.01 -19.13 -6.94
CA ALA A 700 -6.86 -19.14 -5.76
C ALA A 700 -7.22 -17.70 -5.41
N ASP A 701 -8.51 -17.44 -5.22
CA ASP A 701 -8.99 -16.16 -4.70
C ASP A 701 -8.97 -16.22 -3.15
N ASN A 702 -8.85 -15.07 -2.48
CA ASN A 702 -8.73 -14.93 -1.00
C ASN A 702 -7.46 -15.54 -0.35
N ASN A 703 -6.27 -14.97 -0.57
CA ASN A 703 -5.09 -15.26 0.27
C ASN A 703 -4.25 -13.99 0.49
N ASP A 704 -4.89 -12.99 1.09
CA ASP A 704 -4.34 -11.64 1.22
C ASP A 704 -3.60 -11.46 2.56
N VAL A 705 -2.60 -10.58 2.57
CA VAL A 705 -1.68 -10.35 3.69
C VAL A 705 -1.57 -8.86 4.00
N GLU A 706 -1.64 -8.47 5.27
CA GLU A 706 -1.38 -7.09 5.71
C GLU A 706 -0.01 -6.94 6.38
N LEU A 707 0.73 -5.88 6.05
CA LEU A 707 1.87 -5.41 6.84
C LEU A 707 1.42 -4.36 7.87
N LYS A 708 1.64 -4.69 9.15
CA LYS A 708 1.29 -3.87 10.31
C LYS A 708 2.53 -3.54 11.14
N TYR A 709 2.47 -2.47 11.93
CA TYR A 709 3.47 -2.13 12.92
C TYR A 709 2.83 -1.87 14.29
N SER A 710 3.66 -1.91 15.34
CA SER A 710 3.28 -1.57 16.71
C SER A 710 4.42 -0.84 17.41
N THR A 711 4.08 0.20 18.15
CA THR A 711 4.98 1.04 18.95
C THR A 711 4.92 0.72 20.45
N ASN A 712 4.09 -0.25 20.85
CA ASN A 712 3.84 -0.66 22.24
C ASN A 712 4.03 -2.17 22.44
N TYR A 713 5.10 -2.71 21.85
CA TYR A 713 5.46 -4.14 21.91
C TYR A 713 4.37 -5.10 21.38
N GLY A 714 3.45 -4.63 20.55
CA GLY A 714 2.39 -5.46 19.96
C GLY A 714 1.09 -5.53 20.78
N SER A 715 0.86 -4.59 21.69
CA SER A 715 -0.42 -4.45 22.41
C SER A 715 -1.53 -3.92 21.49
N THR A 716 -1.25 -2.85 20.75
CA THR A 716 -2.08 -2.39 19.61
C THR A 716 -1.26 -2.45 18.31
N TRP A 717 -1.94 -2.58 17.18
CA TRP A 717 -1.34 -2.72 15.85
C TRP A 717 -2.04 -1.82 14.85
N HIS A 718 -1.27 -1.15 14.00
CA HIS A 718 -1.79 -0.30 12.93
C HIS A 718 -1.26 -0.80 11.58
N ARG A 719 -2.05 -0.67 10.50
CA ARG A 719 -1.57 -0.91 9.13
C ARG A 719 -0.50 0.14 8.79
N LEU A 720 0.58 -0.27 8.12
CA LEU A 720 1.73 0.61 7.88
C LEU A 720 1.38 1.81 6.97
N HIS A 721 0.75 1.51 5.84
CA HIS A 721 0.12 2.47 4.95
C HIS A 721 -1.35 2.11 4.76
N GLU A 722 -2.22 3.09 5.06
CA GLU A 722 -3.61 3.11 4.63
C GLU A 722 -3.73 4.16 3.51
N PRO A 723 -4.46 3.87 2.42
CA PRO A 723 -4.54 4.79 1.29
C PRO A 723 -5.33 6.07 1.65
N CYS A 724 -4.95 7.17 1.03
CA CYS A 724 -5.62 8.46 1.10
C CYS A 724 -5.76 8.99 -0.34
N LEU A 725 -6.97 8.85 -0.86
CA LEU A 725 -7.33 9.09 -2.25
C LEU A 725 -8.38 10.22 -2.36
N PRO A 726 -8.49 10.91 -3.51
CA PRO A 726 -9.48 11.98 -3.69
C PRO A 726 -10.90 11.49 -3.38
N ALA A 727 -11.67 12.31 -2.65
CA ALA A 727 -13.01 11.99 -2.15
C ALA A 727 -13.10 10.74 -1.24
N GLN A 728 -11.96 10.27 -0.71
CA GLN A 728 -11.87 9.41 0.48
C GLN A 728 -11.19 10.10 1.67
N CYS A 729 -10.42 11.16 1.41
CA CYS A 729 -9.75 12.01 2.37
C CYS A 729 -9.48 13.39 1.74
N ASP A 730 -9.23 14.41 2.58
CA ASP A 730 -8.80 15.75 2.14
C ASP A 730 -7.33 16.07 2.50
N ALA A 731 -6.53 15.04 2.79
CA ALA A 731 -5.10 15.17 3.04
C ALA A 731 -4.26 14.94 1.75
N GLU A 732 -2.93 15.04 1.89
CA GLU A 732 -1.98 14.73 0.83
C GLU A 732 -2.20 13.33 0.21
N TYR A 733 -2.10 13.23 -1.11
CA TYR A 733 -2.35 12.00 -1.88
C TYR A 733 -1.39 10.87 -1.51
N ARG A 734 -1.93 9.71 -1.12
CA ARG A 734 -1.15 8.53 -0.76
C ARG A 734 -1.83 7.26 -1.30
N PRO A 735 -1.42 6.75 -2.47
CA PRO A 735 -2.03 5.56 -3.08
C PRO A 735 -1.40 4.24 -2.64
N LEU A 736 -0.44 4.28 -1.71
CA LEU A 736 0.17 3.09 -1.14
C LEU A 736 -0.76 2.48 -0.10
N ASP A 737 -1.20 1.25 -0.33
CA ASP A 737 -1.77 0.37 0.68
C ASP A 737 -0.73 -0.71 1.03
N THR A 738 -0.82 -1.24 2.25
CA THR A 738 -0.05 -2.39 2.74
C THR A 738 -0.92 -3.59 3.08
N HIS A 739 -2.17 -3.60 2.59
CA HIS A 739 -2.92 -4.81 2.29
C HIS A 739 -2.53 -5.31 0.90
N PHE A 740 -2.02 -6.55 0.83
CA PHE A 740 -1.50 -7.15 -0.39
C PHE A 740 -2.46 -8.22 -0.91
N HIS A 741 -3.10 -7.92 -2.04
CA HIS A 741 -4.07 -8.80 -2.69
C HIS A 741 -3.39 -9.89 -3.53
N ALA A 742 -3.94 -11.10 -3.45
CA ALA A 742 -3.48 -12.26 -4.21
C ALA A 742 -3.60 -12.08 -5.73
N ASP A 743 -4.42 -11.14 -6.22
CA ASP A 743 -4.54 -10.84 -7.64
C ASP A 743 -3.27 -10.20 -8.24
N THR A 744 -2.56 -9.42 -7.42
CA THR A 744 -1.46 -8.52 -7.79
C THR A 744 -0.09 -9.12 -7.47
N TYR A 745 0.00 -10.01 -6.49
CA TYR A 745 1.24 -10.63 -5.99
C TYR A 745 1.36 -12.12 -6.36
N LYS A 746 0.76 -12.56 -7.47
CA LYS A 746 0.81 -13.94 -8.02
C LYS A 746 2.22 -14.47 -8.33
N ARG A 747 3.25 -13.64 -8.25
CA ARG A 747 4.66 -13.96 -8.45
C ARG A 747 5.48 -13.12 -7.48
N TRP A 748 6.71 -13.53 -7.21
CA TRP A 748 7.68 -12.76 -6.43
C TRP A 748 7.78 -11.32 -6.94
N ARG A 749 7.31 -10.39 -6.12
CA ARG A 749 7.36 -8.94 -6.38
C ARG A 749 7.96 -8.25 -5.16
N ARG A 750 8.98 -7.43 -5.39
CA ARG A 750 9.59 -6.58 -4.37
C ARG A 750 8.69 -5.39 -4.11
N PHE A 751 8.25 -5.22 -2.86
CA PHE A 751 7.62 -4.01 -2.35
C PHE A 751 8.69 -3.14 -1.69
N THR A 752 8.58 -1.81 -1.77
CA THR A 752 9.52 -0.86 -1.15
C THR A 752 8.81 0.43 -0.83
N THR A 753 8.88 0.90 0.42
CA THR A 753 8.12 2.06 0.89
C THR A 753 8.89 2.83 1.98
N PRO A 754 8.78 4.18 2.05
CA PRO A 754 9.27 4.94 3.20
C PRO A 754 8.35 4.75 4.42
N LEU A 755 8.92 4.60 5.61
CA LEU A 755 8.13 4.45 6.84
C LEU A 755 7.47 5.78 7.26
N PRO A 756 6.24 5.77 7.79
CA PRO A 756 5.61 6.96 8.34
C PRO A 756 6.24 7.37 9.67
N TYR A 757 6.13 8.66 10.04
CA TYR A 757 6.66 9.16 11.31
C TYR A 757 6.13 8.38 12.54
N ALA A 758 4.90 7.86 12.46
CA ALA A 758 4.32 7.05 13.53
C ALA A 758 5.14 5.79 13.87
N ALA A 759 5.85 5.21 12.89
CA ALA A 759 6.73 4.06 13.05
C ALA A 759 8.21 4.43 13.29
N MET A 760 8.62 5.69 13.12
CA MET A 760 10.01 6.12 13.31
C MET A 760 10.34 6.43 14.79
N VAL A 761 10.31 5.42 15.64
CA VAL A 761 10.47 5.53 17.11
C VAL A 761 11.48 4.50 17.68
N PRO A 762 11.97 4.67 18.94
CA PRO A 762 13.00 3.80 19.52
C PRO A 762 12.58 2.35 19.79
N VAL A 763 11.28 2.06 19.79
CA VAL A 763 10.73 0.70 19.94
C VAL A 763 9.59 0.56 18.93
N VAL A 764 9.85 -0.14 17.83
CA VAL A 764 8.82 -0.52 16.85
C VAL A 764 9.03 -1.95 16.36
N ARG A 765 7.96 -2.75 16.35
CA ARG A 765 7.95 -4.09 15.73
C ARG A 765 6.97 -4.14 14.57
N PHE A 766 7.24 -5.00 13.60
CA PHE A 766 6.47 -5.19 12.38
C PHE A 766 5.88 -6.60 12.36
N ARG A 767 4.74 -6.78 11.67
CA ARG A 767 4.21 -8.10 11.36
C ARG A 767 3.56 -8.17 9.99
N TRP A 768 3.72 -9.32 9.34
CA TRP A 768 2.92 -9.72 8.19
C TRP A 768 1.88 -10.72 8.69
N GLU A 769 0.61 -10.45 8.43
CA GLU A 769 -0.52 -11.21 8.98
C GLU A 769 -1.54 -11.52 7.87
N LYS A 770 -1.96 -12.78 7.75
CA LYS A 770 -2.96 -13.18 6.75
C LYS A 770 -4.36 -12.68 7.16
N THR A 771 -5.15 -12.19 6.21
CA THR A 771 -6.52 -11.68 6.47
C THR A 771 -7.66 -12.65 6.17
N SER A 772 -7.48 -13.64 5.27
CA SER A 772 -8.54 -14.61 4.93
C SER A 772 -8.49 -15.90 5.74
N SER A 773 -9.64 -16.59 5.85
CA SER A 773 -9.81 -17.85 6.58
C SER A 773 -9.37 -19.11 5.82
N ASP A 774 -9.02 -18.97 4.54
CA ASP A 774 -8.70 -20.08 3.65
C ASP A 774 -7.29 -20.65 3.90
N ASP A 775 -6.91 -21.70 3.17
CA ASP A 775 -5.57 -22.29 3.26
C ASP A 775 -4.46 -21.23 3.03
N PRO A 776 -3.45 -21.13 3.92
CA PRO A 776 -2.30 -20.27 3.68
C PRO A 776 -1.45 -20.89 2.57
N ASN A 777 -1.15 -20.11 1.53
CA ASN A 777 -0.19 -20.47 0.50
C ASN A 777 0.58 -19.20 0.08
N TRP A 778 1.44 -18.69 0.94
CA TRP A 778 2.22 -17.47 0.67
C TRP A 778 3.65 -17.59 1.16
N ALA A 779 4.54 -16.78 0.59
CA ALA A 779 5.94 -16.76 0.95
C ALA A 779 6.49 -15.32 1.02
N LEU A 780 7.41 -15.12 1.97
CA LEU A 780 8.12 -13.88 2.25
C LEU A 780 9.63 -14.12 2.09
N ASP A 781 10.34 -13.16 1.54
CA ASP A 781 11.78 -13.24 1.27
C ASP A 781 12.43 -11.85 1.19
N ASN A 782 13.77 -11.78 1.26
CA ASN A 782 14.57 -10.56 1.10
C ASN A 782 14.09 -9.36 1.96
N VAL A 783 13.84 -9.60 3.25
CA VAL A 783 13.28 -8.58 4.14
C VAL A 783 14.37 -7.61 4.60
N TYR A 784 14.13 -6.31 4.40
CA TYR A 784 14.95 -5.22 4.92
C TYR A 784 14.05 -4.14 5.55
N ILE A 785 14.32 -3.76 6.80
CA ILE A 785 13.73 -2.59 7.45
C ILE A 785 14.85 -1.77 8.07
N GLY A 786 15.10 -0.55 7.60
CA GLY A 786 16.25 0.23 8.07
C GLY A 786 16.51 1.51 7.27
N THR A 787 17.66 2.14 7.50
CA THR A 787 18.06 3.35 6.77
C THR A 787 18.61 2.98 5.38
N CYS A 788 17.82 3.24 4.32
CA CYS A 788 18.22 2.97 2.93
C CYS A 788 17.94 4.19 2.05
N LYS A 789 19.01 4.78 1.46
CA LYS A 789 18.95 6.04 0.69
C LYS A 789 18.00 5.87 -0.52
N GLU A 790 17.00 6.75 -0.62
CA GLU A 790 15.92 6.72 -1.65
C GLU A 790 15.19 5.38 -1.85
N GLY A 791 15.33 4.40 -0.94
CA GLY A 791 14.88 3.02 -1.21
C GLY A 791 15.43 2.44 -2.52
N CYS A 792 16.67 2.84 -2.89
CA CYS A 792 17.30 2.48 -4.17
C CYS A 792 16.49 2.87 -5.41
N ASN A 793 15.67 3.93 -5.30
CA ASN A 793 14.71 4.35 -6.32
C ASN A 793 13.82 3.21 -6.83
N GLY A 794 13.57 2.17 -6.01
CA GLY A 794 12.82 0.98 -6.43
C GLY A 794 13.59 0.04 -7.38
N HIS A 795 14.82 0.37 -7.77
CA HIS A 795 15.66 -0.33 -8.76
C HIS A 795 16.82 -1.13 -8.14
N GLY A 796 16.68 -1.55 -6.89
CA GLY A 796 17.68 -2.38 -6.22
C GLY A 796 17.22 -2.90 -4.86
N ALA A 797 17.99 -3.85 -4.33
CA ALA A 797 17.87 -4.36 -2.97
C ALA A 797 18.65 -3.47 -1.98
N CYS A 798 18.03 -3.15 -0.85
CA CYS A 798 18.67 -2.52 0.30
C CYS A 798 19.45 -3.57 1.09
N LEU A 799 20.79 -3.51 1.05
CA LEU A 799 21.71 -4.41 1.77
C LEU A 799 22.67 -3.57 2.62
N ASP A 800 22.67 -3.77 3.92
CA ASP A 800 23.44 -3.02 4.93
C ASP A 800 23.27 -1.49 4.81
N GLY A 801 22.07 -1.04 4.39
CA GLY A 801 21.72 0.36 4.14
C GLY A 801 22.28 0.95 2.83
N LYS A 802 22.88 0.12 1.97
CA LYS A 802 23.36 0.46 0.63
C LYS A 802 22.48 -0.20 -0.43
N CYS A 803 22.65 0.23 -1.68
CA CYS A 803 21.88 -0.28 -2.81
C CYS A 803 22.67 -1.30 -3.64
N SER A 804 22.08 -2.47 -3.84
CA SER A 804 22.49 -3.48 -4.82
C SER A 804 21.54 -3.43 -6.00
N CYS A 805 21.95 -2.80 -7.09
CA CYS A 805 21.07 -2.48 -8.21
C CYS A 805 20.62 -3.69 -9.03
N ASP A 806 19.40 -3.60 -9.55
CA ASP A 806 18.85 -4.55 -10.50
C ASP A 806 19.58 -4.50 -11.84
N PHE A 807 19.49 -5.59 -12.61
CA PHE A 807 20.03 -5.62 -13.96
C PHE A 807 19.43 -4.51 -14.83
N GLY A 808 20.29 -3.63 -15.35
CA GLY A 808 19.91 -2.46 -16.14
C GLY A 808 20.09 -1.12 -15.42
N TYR A 809 20.36 -1.10 -14.11
CA TYR A 809 20.50 0.11 -13.30
C TYR A 809 21.87 0.21 -12.62
N ILE A 810 22.32 1.45 -12.39
CA ILE A 810 23.60 1.83 -11.79
C ILE A 810 23.45 3.15 -10.99
N GLY A 811 24.46 3.48 -10.19
CA GLY A 811 24.48 4.65 -9.30
C GLY A 811 24.48 4.25 -7.82
N ASP A 812 24.75 5.20 -6.92
CA ASP A 812 24.80 4.94 -5.47
C ASP A 812 23.41 4.57 -4.89
N THR A 813 22.36 4.86 -5.65
CA THR A 813 20.95 4.65 -5.34
C THR A 813 20.17 4.08 -6.53
N CYS A 814 20.87 3.47 -7.49
CA CYS A 814 20.30 2.86 -8.70
C CYS A 814 19.46 3.84 -9.56
N GLU A 815 19.77 5.13 -9.46
CA GLU A 815 19.07 6.25 -10.10
C GLU A 815 19.29 6.37 -11.62
N SER A 816 20.27 5.66 -12.18
CA SER A 816 20.67 5.78 -13.59
C SER A 816 20.54 4.46 -14.33
N THR A 817 19.95 4.48 -15.52
CA THR A 817 19.86 3.31 -16.38
C THR A 817 21.12 3.11 -17.24
N ILE A 818 21.44 1.85 -17.56
CA ILE A 818 22.54 1.48 -18.47
C ILE A 818 22.14 1.73 -19.94
N ALA A 819 20.86 1.58 -20.26
CA ALA A 819 20.26 1.90 -21.56
C ALA A 819 19.23 3.03 -21.38
N PRO A 820 19.12 3.99 -22.31
CA PRO A 820 18.17 5.09 -22.20
C PRO A 820 16.72 4.56 -22.27
N ASN A 821 15.87 5.03 -21.35
CA ASN A 821 14.45 4.76 -21.39
C ASN A 821 13.79 5.39 -22.64
N PRO A 822 12.74 4.77 -23.22
CA PRO A 822 12.01 5.34 -24.35
C PRO A 822 11.49 6.75 -24.06
N THR A 823 11.65 7.68 -25.01
CA THR A 823 11.11 9.05 -24.90
C THR A 823 9.70 9.19 -25.48
N ILE A 824 9.18 8.13 -26.12
CA ILE A 824 7.92 8.12 -26.87
C ILE A 824 7.10 6.88 -26.50
N LEU A 825 5.82 7.09 -26.20
CA LEU A 825 4.75 6.09 -26.19
C LEU A 825 3.61 6.61 -27.08
N LEU A 826 3.26 5.84 -28.10
CA LEU A 826 2.08 6.04 -28.94
C LEU A 826 1.31 4.72 -28.94
N GLU A 827 0.05 4.73 -28.54
CA GLU A 827 -0.81 3.54 -28.48
C GLU A 827 -2.26 3.89 -28.81
N ASN A 828 -2.84 3.21 -29.80
CA ASN A 828 -4.19 3.47 -30.33
C ASN A 828 -5.08 2.22 -30.41
N PHE A 829 -4.65 1.10 -29.82
CA PHE A 829 -5.47 -0.09 -29.57
C PHE A 829 -6.15 -0.75 -30.80
N ASP A 830 -5.74 -0.42 -32.03
CA ASP A 830 -6.16 -1.04 -33.30
C ASP A 830 -5.90 -2.57 -33.38
N GLY A 831 -5.15 -3.12 -32.42
CA GLY A 831 -4.74 -4.51 -32.35
C GLY A 831 -5.87 -5.54 -32.23
N THR A 832 -5.51 -6.81 -32.47
CA THR A 832 -6.38 -7.97 -32.25
C THR A 832 -6.51 -8.37 -30.78
N GLY A 833 -5.64 -7.87 -29.91
CA GLY A 833 -5.61 -8.06 -28.47
C GLY A 833 -4.79 -6.95 -27.81
N LEU A 834 -4.82 -6.87 -26.47
CA LEU A 834 -4.13 -5.80 -25.72
C LEU A 834 -2.63 -5.72 -26.09
N PRO A 835 -2.08 -4.51 -26.23
CA PRO A 835 -0.71 -4.31 -26.71
C PRO A 835 0.34 -4.79 -25.71
N ILE A 836 1.46 -5.28 -26.26
CA ILE A 836 2.69 -5.59 -25.52
C ILE A 836 3.82 -4.85 -26.23
N SER A 837 4.02 -3.59 -25.85
CA SER A 837 5.02 -2.68 -26.42
C SER A 837 6.09 -2.32 -25.38
N THR A 838 7.23 -1.78 -25.82
CA THR A 838 8.32 -1.37 -24.89
C THR A 838 7.98 -0.16 -24.02
N GLY A 839 6.85 0.51 -24.26
CA GLY A 839 6.37 1.64 -23.46
C GLY A 839 5.28 1.28 -22.44
N ILE A 840 4.88 0.01 -22.34
CA ILE A 840 3.80 -0.46 -21.46
C ILE A 840 4.33 -1.58 -20.55
N GLU A 841 4.13 -1.47 -19.24
CA GLU A 841 4.52 -2.50 -18.27
C GLU A 841 3.43 -3.58 -18.17
N HIS A 842 2.18 -3.15 -17.95
CA HIS A 842 1.01 -4.03 -18.00
C HIS A 842 -0.30 -3.26 -18.20
N ILE A 843 -1.34 -4.01 -18.59
CA ILE A 843 -2.73 -3.57 -18.57
C ILE A 843 -3.53 -4.65 -17.83
N LEU A 844 -4.25 -4.26 -16.78
CA LEU A 844 -5.02 -5.13 -15.89
C LEU A 844 -6.48 -4.67 -15.84
N GLY A 845 -7.41 -5.62 -15.69
CA GLY A 845 -8.84 -5.35 -15.58
C GLY A 845 -9.55 -4.93 -16.88
N ALA A 846 -8.88 -5.02 -18.03
CA ALA A 846 -9.37 -4.48 -19.31
C ALA A 846 -9.59 -5.51 -20.43
N SER A 847 -10.39 -5.11 -21.42
CA SER A 847 -10.59 -5.81 -22.70
C SER A 847 -10.58 -4.80 -23.87
N LEU A 848 -10.25 -5.26 -25.10
CA LEU A 848 -10.36 -4.42 -26.30
C LEU A 848 -11.75 -4.58 -26.93
N SER A 849 -12.60 -3.57 -26.79
CA SER A 849 -14.00 -3.64 -27.26
C SER A 849 -14.53 -2.28 -27.74
N PHE A 850 -15.84 -2.22 -28.01
CA PHE A 850 -16.60 -1.02 -28.34
C PHE A 850 -17.67 -0.73 -27.27
N ASP A 851 -17.55 -1.30 -26.05
CA ASP A 851 -18.62 -1.27 -25.04
C ASP A 851 -18.85 0.16 -24.49
N CYS A 852 -17.79 0.98 -24.51
CA CYS A 852 -17.78 2.42 -24.26
C CYS A 852 -17.94 3.27 -25.54
N ASP A 853 -18.63 2.72 -26.55
CA ASP A 853 -18.69 3.23 -27.93
C ASP A 853 -17.29 3.42 -28.55
N VAL A 854 -17.17 4.22 -29.63
CA VAL A 854 -15.87 4.65 -30.17
C VAL A 854 -15.43 5.90 -29.43
N LEU A 855 -14.19 5.92 -28.91
CA LEU A 855 -13.63 7.10 -28.24
C LEU A 855 -13.03 8.09 -29.26
N SER A 856 -12.28 7.58 -30.23
CA SER A 856 -11.71 8.34 -31.34
C SER A 856 -11.81 7.59 -32.66
N THR A 857 -11.04 6.50 -32.81
CA THR A 857 -11.04 5.61 -33.98
C THR A 857 -10.77 4.19 -33.57
N GLY A 858 -11.48 3.22 -34.14
CA GLY A 858 -11.26 1.80 -33.80
C GLY A 858 -11.81 1.43 -32.43
N LYS A 859 -11.08 0.59 -31.69
CA LYS A 859 -11.45 0.09 -30.35
C LYS A 859 -10.70 0.86 -29.27
N ALA A 860 -11.28 0.95 -28.08
CA ALA A 860 -10.57 1.42 -26.90
C ALA A 860 -10.14 0.25 -25.99
N ALA A 861 -9.22 0.52 -25.06
CA ALA A 861 -9.02 -0.34 -23.89
C ALA A 861 -10.11 -0.03 -22.85
N VAL A 862 -11.04 -0.98 -22.67
CA VAL A 862 -12.22 -0.84 -21.79
C VAL A 862 -12.02 -1.63 -20.50
N PHE A 863 -12.05 -0.94 -19.36
CA PHE A 863 -11.80 -1.48 -18.02
C PHE A 863 -13.10 -1.97 -17.39
N ASN A 864 -13.49 -3.20 -17.76
CA ASN A 864 -14.78 -3.83 -17.43
C ASN A 864 -14.68 -5.16 -16.67
N LEU A 865 -13.47 -5.66 -16.39
CA LEU A 865 -13.28 -6.94 -15.69
C LEU A 865 -13.27 -6.77 -14.16
N ASP A 866 -13.22 -7.88 -13.43
CA ASP A 866 -12.94 -7.92 -11.98
C ASP A 866 -11.43 -7.81 -11.68
N GLY A 867 -11.11 -7.48 -10.42
CA GLY A 867 -9.74 -7.32 -9.94
C GLY A 867 -9.12 -5.98 -10.35
N ARG A 868 -7.85 -5.78 -10.03
CA ARG A 868 -7.14 -4.51 -10.25
C ARG A 868 -7.31 -3.96 -11.68
N ARG A 869 -7.98 -2.81 -11.83
CA ARG A 869 -8.13 -2.06 -13.10
C ARG A 869 -7.04 -0.99 -13.20
N GLU A 870 -6.03 -1.26 -14.02
CA GLU A 870 -4.80 -0.45 -14.08
C GLU A 870 -4.13 -0.53 -15.47
N PHE A 871 -3.85 0.62 -16.08
CA PHE A 871 -2.88 0.77 -17.16
C PHE A 871 -1.60 1.35 -16.56
N LEU A 872 -0.45 0.71 -16.77
CA LEU A 872 0.85 1.18 -16.30
C LEU A 872 1.84 1.27 -17.47
N THR A 873 2.42 2.45 -17.70
CA THR A 873 3.53 2.57 -18.67
C THR A 873 4.78 1.87 -18.15
N ALA A 874 5.64 1.45 -19.07
CA ALA A 874 7.04 1.23 -18.74
C ALA A 874 7.69 2.57 -18.33
N GLU A 875 8.98 2.54 -17.97
CA GLU A 875 9.71 3.77 -17.67
C GLU A 875 9.95 4.58 -18.95
N LEU A 876 9.52 5.84 -18.94
CA LEU A 876 9.71 6.77 -20.04
C LEU A 876 10.66 7.90 -19.62
N ASN A 877 11.49 8.35 -20.55
CA ASN A 877 12.32 9.54 -20.37
C ASN A 877 11.51 10.78 -20.79
N THR A 878 10.88 11.43 -19.83
CA THR A 878 10.01 12.59 -20.00
C THR A 878 10.71 13.94 -19.84
N THR A 879 12.05 13.97 -19.77
CA THR A 879 12.85 15.19 -19.54
C THR A 879 12.48 16.35 -20.49
N ASN A 880 12.13 16.05 -21.74
CA ASN A 880 11.69 17.04 -22.75
C ASN A 880 10.16 17.10 -22.93
N THR A 881 9.41 16.16 -22.36
CA THR A 881 7.95 16.04 -22.53
C THR A 881 7.23 17.14 -21.76
N MET A 882 6.34 17.86 -22.42
CA MET A 882 5.51 18.88 -21.78
C MET A 882 4.11 18.37 -21.40
N TYR A 883 3.54 17.46 -22.18
CA TYR A 883 2.16 17.00 -22.02
C TYR A 883 2.04 15.49 -22.22
N ILE A 884 1.08 14.88 -21.52
CA ILE A 884 0.53 13.57 -21.83
C ILE A 884 -0.86 13.80 -22.44
N GLN A 885 -1.14 13.21 -23.60
CA GLN A 885 -2.43 13.30 -24.28
C GLN A 885 -3.08 11.92 -24.39
N PHE A 886 -4.40 11.85 -24.32
CA PHE A 886 -5.19 10.63 -24.49
C PHE A 886 -6.67 10.98 -24.69
N ASN A 887 -7.41 10.06 -25.27
CA ASN A 887 -8.87 10.07 -25.29
C ASN A 887 -9.38 9.18 -24.13
N ILE A 888 -10.26 9.71 -23.28
CA ILE A 888 -10.80 9.00 -22.12
C ILE A 888 -12.32 9.12 -22.06
N ARG A 889 -12.97 8.08 -21.50
CA ARG A 889 -14.37 8.10 -21.11
C ARG A 889 -14.54 7.38 -19.78
N VAL A 890 -15.24 7.99 -18.84
CA VAL A 890 -15.59 7.40 -17.54
C VAL A 890 -17.11 7.25 -17.49
N GLY A 891 -17.59 6.07 -17.88
CA GLY A 891 -19.00 5.74 -17.95
C GLY A 891 -19.78 6.35 -19.11
N SER A 892 -21.10 6.28 -18.99
CA SER A 892 -22.05 6.68 -20.03
C SER A 892 -23.33 7.24 -19.42
N ASN A 893 -23.97 8.19 -20.12
CA ASN A 893 -25.32 8.66 -19.79
C ASN A 893 -26.43 7.72 -20.33
N SER A 894 -26.09 6.68 -21.10
CA SER A 894 -27.06 5.72 -21.62
C SER A 894 -27.15 4.48 -20.71
N PRO A 895 -28.32 4.16 -20.12
CA PRO A 895 -28.52 2.96 -19.29
C PRO A 895 -28.58 1.65 -20.12
N VAL A 896 -28.25 1.71 -21.42
CA VAL A 896 -28.19 0.57 -22.35
C VAL A 896 -26.80 0.46 -23.00
N SER A 897 -25.83 1.27 -22.55
CA SER A 897 -24.42 1.18 -22.95
C SER A 897 -23.70 0.11 -22.13
N GLY A 898 -22.71 -0.56 -22.71
CA GLY A 898 -21.81 -1.48 -22.00
C GLY A 898 -20.79 -0.79 -21.09
N CYS A 899 -20.97 0.52 -20.86
CA CYS A 899 -20.07 1.39 -20.13
C CYS A 899 -20.84 2.17 -19.04
N PRO A 900 -21.41 1.49 -18.02
CA PRO A 900 -22.11 2.17 -16.94
C PRO A 900 -21.18 3.10 -16.15
N ALA A 901 -21.67 4.30 -15.82
CA ALA A 901 -20.93 5.27 -15.01
C ALA A 901 -20.97 4.89 -13.53
N ALA A 902 -19.84 5.10 -12.84
CA ALA A 902 -19.73 4.78 -11.42
C ALA A 902 -20.64 5.68 -10.56
N GLU A 903 -21.22 5.09 -9.51
CA GLU A 903 -22.23 5.73 -8.66
C GLU A 903 -21.60 6.50 -7.48
N LYS A 904 -20.41 6.10 -7.02
CA LYS A 904 -19.76 6.62 -5.81
C LYS A 904 -18.54 7.47 -6.17
N THR A 905 -18.27 8.50 -5.38
CA THR A 905 -17.05 9.33 -5.53
C THR A 905 -15.75 8.61 -5.18
N LYS A 906 -15.81 7.38 -4.65
CA LYS A 906 -14.63 6.55 -4.36
C LYS A 906 -14.16 5.71 -5.57
N GLU A 907 -15.01 5.59 -6.59
CA GLU A 907 -14.80 4.77 -7.80
C GLU A 907 -14.19 5.58 -8.96
N LEU A 908 -13.61 6.74 -8.66
CA LEU A 908 -12.98 7.65 -9.62
C LEU A 908 -11.76 7.01 -10.27
N VAL A 909 -11.59 7.26 -11.58
CA VAL A 909 -10.33 6.97 -12.27
C VAL A 909 -9.32 8.06 -11.90
N LEU A 910 -8.08 7.65 -11.62
CA LEU A 910 -6.97 8.51 -11.26
C LEU A 910 -5.82 8.33 -12.26
N LEU A 911 -5.19 9.44 -12.65
CA LEU A 911 -3.89 9.46 -13.31
C LEU A 911 -2.83 9.93 -12.31
N ASP A 912 -1.93 9.02 -11.90
CA ASP A 912 -0.78 9.30 -11.05
C ASP A 912 0.53 8.85 -11.70
N TYR A 913 1.66 9.28 -11.12
CA TYR A 913 2.99 9.01 -11.66
C TYR A 913 4.02 8.72 -10.56
N THR A 914 5.11 8.08 -10.95
CA THR A 914 6.31 7.85 -10.13
C THR A 914 7.54 8.04 -10.99
N CYS A 915 8.63 8.57 -10.43
CA CYS A 915 9.95 8.63 -11.09
C CYS A 915 11.05 8.05 -10.17
N ASN A 916 10.66 7.08 -9.32
CA ASN A 916 11.54 6.33 -8.44
C ASN A 916 11.02 4.88 -8.28
N GLY A 917 10.82 4.20 -9.42
CA GLY A 917 10.47 2.77 -9.48
C GLY A 917 9.15 2.36 -8.83
N GLY A 918 8.32 3.31 -8.39
CA GLY A 918 7.09 3.08 -7.63
C GLY A 918 7.23 3.16 -6.11
N VAL A 919 8.36 3.60 -5.56
CA VAL A 919 8.57 3.81 -4.10
C VAL A 919 7.67 4.94 -3.57
N THR A 920 7.45 5.98 -4.37
CA THR A 920 6.46 7.03 -4.09
C THR A 920 5.69 7.39 -5.34
N TRP A 921 4.42 7.80 -5.17
CA TRP A 921 3.50 8.15 -6.25
C TRP A 921 2.86 9.51 -5.99
N GLN A 922 2.62 10.28 -7.04
CA GLN A 922 2.01 11.61 -6.98
C GLN A 922 0.86 11.72 -8.00
N LEU A 923 -0.25 12.34 -7.61
CA LEU A 923 -1.42 12.54 -8.47
C LEU A 923 -1.16 13.64 -9.52
N LEU A 924 -1.48 13.35 -10.80
CA LEU A 924 -1.56 14.37 -11.85
C LEU A 924 -3.01 14.84 -12.04
N LYS A 925 -3.98 13.91 -12.08
CA LYS A 925 -5.39 14.25 -12.35
C LYS A 925 -6.34 13.17 -11.81
N SER A 926 -7.53 13.59 -11.38
CA SER A 926 -8.68 12.71 -11.10
C SER A 926 -9.80 12.99 -12.10
N PHE A 927 -10.41 11.94 -12.65
CA PHE A 927 -11.44 12.05 -13.69
C PHE A 927 -12.84 11.90 -13.09
N ASN A 928 -13.55 13.02 -12.98
CA ASN A 928 -14.91 13.07 -12.43
C ASN A 928 -15.91 12.29 -13.31
N THR A 929 -16.69 11.39 -12.71
CA THR A 929 -17.70 10.58 -13.41
C THR A 929 -18.87 11.38 -13.98
N VAL A 930 -18.97 12.68 -13.71
CA VAL A 930 -19.93 13.59 -14.36
C VAL A 930 -19.39 14.15 -15.68
N ASP A 931 -18.12 14.61 -15.67
CA ASP A 931 -17.55 15.40 -16.77
C ASP A 931 -17.11 14.52 -17.96
N TYR A 932 -16.66 13.28 -17.69
CA TYR A 932 -16.06 12.37 -18.68
C TYR A 932 -17.03 11.28 -19.21
N ARG A 933 -18.36 11.47 -19.09
CA ARG A 933 -19.39 10.50 -19.56
C ARG A 933 -19.55 10.41 -21.07
N SER A 934 -18.98 11.37 -21.78
CA SER A 934 -18.80 11.36 -23.23
C SER A 934 -17.30 11.24 -23.52
N PRO A 935 -16.89 10.61 -24.64
CA PRO A 935 -15.50 10.62 -25.05
C PRO A 935 -14.92 12.05 -25.06
N MET A 936 -13.79 12.22 -24.39
CA MET A 936 -13.10 13.51 -24.29
C MET A 936 -11.61 13.32 -24.56
N SER A 937 -11.08 14.14 -25.47
CA SER A 937 -9.64 14.31 -25.63
C SER A 937 -9.11 15.21 -24.53
N ASP A 938 -8.11 14.72 -23.79
CA ASP A 938 -7.51 15.40 -22.65
C ASP A 938 -6.00 15.61 -22.87
N SER A 939 -5.41 16.56 -22.16
CA SER A 939 -4.00 16.93 -22.32
C SER A 939 -3.46 17.47 -21.00
N VAL A 940 -2.76 16.60 -20.27
CA VAL A 940 -2.25 16.85 -18.91
C VAL A 940 -0.84 17.41 -19.00
N LEU A 941 -0.64 18.64 -18.49
CA LEU A 941 0.68 19.27 -18.38
C LEU A 941 1.52 18.52 -17.33
N LEU A 942 2.73 18.10 -17.70
CA LEU A 942 3.66 17.49 -16.75
C LEU A 942 4.29 18.56 -15.84
N PRO A 943 4.23 18.41 -14.50
CA PRO A 943 5.01 19.24 -13.57
C PRO A 943 6.51 18.97 -13.75
N ASN A 944 7.38 19.80 -13.16
CA ASN A 944 8.84 19.67 -13.34
C ASN A 944 9.37 18.34 -12.79
N GLU A 945 8.75 17.91 -11.69
CA GLU A 945 9.04 16.68 -10.94
C GLU A 945 8.69 15.42 -11.76
N ALA A 946 7.83 15.55 -12.77
CA ALA A 946 7.46 14.49 -13.72
C ALA A 946 8.27 14.51 -15.04
N ARG A 947 9.28 15.38 -15.15
CA ARG A 947 10.15 15.50 -16.34
C ARG A 947 11.55 14.97 -16.03
N ASN A 948 11.65 13.64 -15.96
CA ASN A 948 12.87 12.95 -15.50
C ASN A 948 13.28 11.85 -16.49
N THR A 949 14.45 11.24 -16.26
CA THR A 949 15.01 10.21 -17.16
C THR A 949 14.31 8.84 -17.07
N GLY A 950 13.54 8.60 -16.01
CA GLY A 950 12.68 7.43 -15.85
C GLY A 950 11.46 7.80 -15.01
N CYS A 951 10.30 7.87 -15.65
CA CYS A 951 9.01 8.04 -15.00
C CYS A 951 8.01 7.02 -15.54
N LYS A 952 7.17 6.46 -14.67
CA LYS A 952 6.00 5.65 -15.04
C LYS A 952 4.72 6.45 -14.78
N PHE A 953 3.74 6.28 -15.66
CA PHE A 953 2.42 6.89 -15.55
C PHE A 953 1.37 5.80 -15.45
N ARG A 954 0.37 6.02 -14.61
CA ARG A 954 -0.66 5.03 -14.30
C ARG A 954 -2.05 5.65 -14.36
N TRP A 955 -2.92 5.02 -15.14
CA TRP A 955 -4.37 5.25 -15.07
C TRP A 955 -4.97 4.07 -14.31
N TRP A 956 -5.62 4.32 -13.17
CA TRP A 956 -6.20 3.24 -12.36
C TRP A 956 -7.50 3.64 -11.66
N GLN A 957 -8.29 2.63 -11.33
CA GLN A 957 -9.53 2.76 -10.58
C GLN A 957 -9.38 2.00 -9.24
N PRO A 958 -9.28 2.70 -8.09
CA PRO A 958 -8.97 2.06 -6.81
C PRO A 958 -10.10 1.18 -6.24
N GLU A 959 -11.36 1.57 -6.43
CA GLU A 959 -12.56 0.84 -6.01
C GLU A 959 -13.52 0.69 -7.19
N HIS A 960 -14.22 -0.45 -7.27
CA HIS A 960 -15.32 -0.69 -8.21
C HIS A 960 -16.32 -1.72 -7.65
N SER A 961 -17.56 -1.65 -8.10
CA SER A 961 -18.68 -2.52 -7.68
C SER A 961 -18.66 -3.91 -8.34
N GLY A 962 -17.76 -4.16 -9.30
CA GLY A 962 -17.47 -5.49 -9.87
C GLY A 962 -17.54 -5.56 -11.40
N TYR A 963 -17.59 -6.78 -11.91
CA TYR A 963 -17.71 -7.13 -13.34
C TYR A 963 -18.76 -6.29 -14.10
N HIS A 964 -18.31 -5.63 -15.16
CA HIS A 964 -19.08 -4.67 -15.98
C HIS A 964 -19.79 -3.54 -15.20
N GLN A 965 -19.41 -3.27 -13.94
CA GLN A 965 -19.81 -2.04 -13.22
C GLN A 965 -18.72 -0.99 -13.31
N ASP A 966 -19.09 0.29 -13.14
CA ASP A 966 -18.18 1.41 -12.95
C ASP A 966 -17.11 1.54 -14.06
N VAL A 967 -17.53 1.32 -15.31
CA VAL A 967 -16.64 1.04 -16.45
C VAL A 967 -16.09 2.33 -17.05
N TRP A 968 -14.81 2.31 -17.41
CA TRP A 968 -14.13 3.39 -18.12
C TRP A 968 -13.32 2.86 -19.30
N ALA A 969 -12.91 3.75 -20.20
CA ALA A 969 -12.13 3.42 -21.39
C ALA A 969 -11.04 4.46 -21.68
N LEU A 970 -9.95 4.00 -22.29
CA LEU A 970 -8.78 4.79 -22.65
C LEU A 970 -8.36 4.47 -24.10
N ASP A 971 -7.98 5.50 -24.86
CA ASP A 971 -7.72 5.46 -26.29
C ASP A 971 -6.69 6.55 -26.70
N ASP A 972 -6.04 6.42 -27.86
CA ASP A 972 -4.99 7.31 -28.41
C ASP A 972 -4.00 7.90 -27.39
N ILE A 973 -3.32 7.06 -26.61
CA ILE A 973 -2.31 7.51 -25.64
C ILE A 973 -1.09 8.04 -26.40
N SER A 974 -0.71 9.29 -26.13
CA SER A 974 0.45 9.96 -26.72
C SER A 974 1.29 10.66 -25.66
N ILE A 975 2.54 10.19 -25.53
CA ILE A 975 3.61 10.76 -24.70
C ILE A 975 4.82 10.87 -25.63
N ASN A 976 5.43 12.05 -25.74
CA ASN A 976 6.55 12.29 -26.66
C ASN A 976 7.50 13.39 -26.17
N ASP A 977 8.73 13.34 -26.65
CA ASP A 977 9.75 14.39 -26.55
C ASP A 977 9.64 15.42 -27.70
N HIS A 978 9.10 14.99 -28.84
CA HIS A 978 8.92 15.76 -30.05
C HIS A 978 7.45 15.77 -30.51
N LEU A 979 6.92 16.97 -30.76
CA LEU A 979 5.58 17.17 -31.34
C LEU A 979 5.58 16.79 -32.83
N PHE A 980 5.39 15.50 -33.11
CA PHE A 980 5.26 14.97 -34.46
C PHE A 980 4.06 15.61 -35.21
N ASN A 981 4.11 15.58 -36.54
CA ASN A 981 3.18 16.27 -37.44
C ASN A 981 3.26 17.81 -37.39
N THR A 982 4.46 18.37 -37.50
CA THR A 982 4.61 19.71 -38.08
C THR A 982 4.55 19.60 -39.61
N LEU A 983 3.47 20.10 -40.21
CA LEU A 983 3.32 20.24 -41.67
C LEU A 983 4.04 21.52 -42.12
N HIS A 984 5.02 21.39 -43.01
CA HIS A 984 5.74 22.52 -43.59
C HIS A 984 5.82 22.42 -45.11
N VAL A 985 4.84 23.00 -45.81
CA VAL A 985 4.75 22.91 -47.28
C VAL A 985 5.39 24.12 -47.93
N HIS A 986 6.69 23.99 -48.21
CA HIS A 986 7.32 24.76 -49.28
C HIS A 986 6.77 24.29 -50.64
N MET A 987 6.04 25.16 -51.34
CA MET A 987 5.28 24.88 -52.57
C MET A 987 6.15 24.66 -53.83
N ASN A 988 7.31 23.99 -53.69
CA ASN A 988 8.38 23.95 -54.69
C ASN A 988 8.14 22.88 -55.77
N ASN A 989 7.62 21.72 -55.37
CA ASN A 989 7.48 20.49 -56.16
C ASN A 989 6.05 19.95 -56.03
N MET A 990 5.60 19.13 -56.99
CA MET A 990 4.26 18.51 -56.94
C MET A 990 4.23 17.16 -56.22
N VAL A 991 5.38 16.52 -55.98
CA VAL A 991 5.44 15.25 -55.22
C VAL A 991 5.12 15.52 -53.74
N ASP A 992 5.86 16.42 -53.12
CA ASP A 992 5.77 16.80 -51.70
C ASP A 992 4.34 17.26 -51.32
N ILE A 993 3.66 17.95 -52.25
CA ILE A 993 2.26 18.38 -52.12
C ILE A 993 1.29 17.19 -52.19
N GLY A 994 1.53 16.22 -53.08
CA GLY A 994 0.62 15.12 -53.36
C GLY A 994 0.48 14.08 -52.24
N GLU A 995 1.40 14.07 -51.27
CA GLU A 995 1.35 13.19 -50.09
C GLU A 995 0.75 13.89 -48.84
N GLN A 996 0.52 15.20 -48.89
CA GLN A 996 0.15 16.03 -47.72
C GLN A 996 -1.08 16.93 -47.94
N LEU A 997 -1.42 17.26 -49.19
CA LEU A 997 -2.46 18.22 -49.56
C LEU A 997 -3.32 17.76 -50.75
N ALA A 998 -4.63 17.67 -50.53
CA ALA A 998 -5.62 17.48 -51.58
C ALA A 998 -6.07 18.85 -52.15
N ILE A 999 -6.05 19.00 -53.48
CA ILE A 999 -6.38 20.26 -54.18
C ILE A 999 -7.51 20.03 -55.19
N THR A 1000 -8.64 20.74 -55.01
CA THR A 1000 -9.80 20.65 -55.89
C THR A 1000 -10.07 21.99 -56.57
N ASN A 1001 -10.09 22.01 -57.91
CA ASN A 1001 -10.26 23.21 -58.74
C ASN A 1001 -9.17 24.31 -58.54
N GLY A 1002 -8.03 23.94 -57.97
CA GLY A 1002 -6.80 24.74 -57.92
C GLY A 1002 -5.64 24.07 -58.68
N ARG A 1003 -4.52 24.77 -58.80
CA ARG A 1003 -3.26 24.21 -59.35
C ARG A 1003 -2.04 24.87 -58.72
N LEU A 1004 -0.92 24.14 -58.68
CA LEU A 1004 0.38 24.77 -58.45
C LEU A 1004 0.72 25.70 -59.64
N SER A 1005 1.20 26.91 -59.33
CA SER A 1005 1.74 27.85 -60.33
C SER A 1005 3.15 28.27 -59.93
N ASP A 1006 4.08 28.27 -60.88
CA ASP A 1006 5.46 28.75 -60.66
C ASP A 1006 5.52 30.23 -60.30
N THR A 1007 4.52 31.03 -60.70
CA THR A 1007 4.37 32.43 -60.28
C THR A 1007 2.90 32.85 -60.25
N TYR A 1008 2.46 33.49 -59.16
CA TYR A 1008 1.11 34.05 -59.02
C TYR A 1008 1.14 35.32 -58.16
N CYS A 1009 0.37 36.35 -58.54
CA CYS A 1009 0.45 37.70 -57.96
C CYS A 1009 1.89 38.16 -57.60
N ARG A 1010 2.87 37.94 -58.52
CA ARG A 1010 4.33 38.19 -58.37
C ARG A 1010 5.10 37.32 -57.35
N LYS A 1011 4.46 36.50 -56.52
CA LYS A 1011 5.15 35.49 -55.68
C LYS A 1011 5.52 34.28 -56.53
N MET A 1012 6.71 33.73 -56.33
CA MET A 1012 7.12 32.45 -56.91
C MET A 1012 6.57 31.29 -56.07
N LYS A 1013 6.27 30.16 -56.72
CA LYS A 1013 5.88 28.88 -56.08
C LYS A 1013 4.70 29.00 -55.10
N SER A 1014 3.49 28.87 -55.63
CA SER A 1014 2.23 29.03 -54.88
C SER A 1014 1.09 28.20 -55.47
N ILE A 1015 0.17 27.72 -54.64
CA ILE A 1015 -1.10 27.16 -55.10
C ILE A 1015 -2.02 28.33 -55.52
N SER A 1016 -2.73 28.17 -56.64
CA SER A 1016 -3.53 29.22 -57.28
C SER A 1016 -4.86 28.67 -57.82
N PHE A 1017 -5.93 29.41 -57.57
CA PHE A 1017 -7.30 29.06 -57.94
C PHE A 1017 -7.78 29.99 -59.06
N ILE A 1018 -7.46 29.61 -60.29
CA ILE A 1018 -7.63 30.40 -61.51
C ILE A 1018 -8.47 29.61 -62.52
N GLY A 1019 -9.54 30.19 -63.05
CA GLY A 1019 -10.37 29.54 -64.07
C GLY A 1019 -11.65 30.31 -64.39
N SER A 1020 -12.59 29.62 -65.07
CA SER A 1020 -13.98 30.05 -65.22
C SER A 1020 -14.87 28.99 -64.54
N PRO A 1021 -15.97 29.37 -63.85
CA PRO A 1021 -16.81 28.41 -63.15
C PRO A 1021 -17.50 27.45 -64.13
N THR A 1022 -17.24 26.15 -63.97
CA THR A 1022 -18.11 25.09 -64.48
C THR A 1022 -19.27 24.87 -63.50
N THR A 1023 -20.32 24.18 -63.93
CA THR A 1023 -21.50 23.88 -63.09
C THR A 1023 -21.10 23.21 -61.79
N ASP A 1024 -21.43 23.88 -60.67
CA ASP A 1024 -21.32 23.45 -59.27
C ASP A 1024 -20.00 22.75 -58.88
N ASN A 1025 -18.89 23.49 -59.01
CA ASN A 1025 -17.55 23.06 -58.62
C ASN A 1025 -16.93 23.98 -57.54
N VAL A 1026 -16.97 23.50 -56.28
CA VAL A 1026 -16.33 24.13 -55.11
C VAL A 1026 -14.80 24.11 -55.26
N ARG A 1027 -14.13 25.13 -54.75
CA ARG A 1027 -12.65 25.18 -54.66
C ARG A 1027 -12.20 24.79 -53.26
N LEU A 1028 -11.27 23.84 -53.18
CA LEU A 1028 -10.75 23.31 -51.92
C LEU A 1028 -9.22 23.21 -51.95
N LEU A 1029 -8.61 23.53 -50.82
CA LEU A 1029 -7.28 23.08 -50.41
C LEU A 1029 -7.44 22.40 -49.06
N THR A 1030 -7.19 21.09 -48.97
CA THR A 1030 -7.42 20.28 -47.76
C THR A 1030 -6.12 19.57 -47.35
N THR A 1031 -5.84 19.46 -46.05
CA THR A 1031 -4.75 18.64 -45.52
C THR A 1031 -5.17 17.19 -45.33
N GLU A 1032 -4.20 16.27 -45.33
CA GLU A 1032 -4.41 14.94 -44.74
C GLU A 1032 -4.57 15.03 -43.20
N SER A 1033 -4.86 13.88 -42.56
CA SER A 1033 -5.01 13.78 -41.10
C SER A 1033 -3.69 14.09 -40.40
N MET A 1034 -3.75 14.93 -39.36
CA MET A 1034 -2.61 15.34 -38.54
C MET A 1034 -2.91 15.20 -37.06
N HIS A 1035 -1.89 14.86 -36.27
CA HIS A 1035 -1.91 15.03 -34.82
C HIS A 1035 -1.74 16.51 -34.47
N ILE A 1036 -2.70 17.09 -33.77
CA ILE A 1036 -2.71 18.50 -33.33
C ILE A 1036 -2.80 18.54 -31.81
N GLY A 1037 -1.82 19.19 -31.18
CA GLY A 1037 -1.70 19.28 -29.73
C GLY A 1037 -1.84 20.71 -29.16
N PRO A 1038 -1.73 20.85 -27.83
CA PRO A 1038 -1.68 22.15 -27.18
C PRO A 1038 -0.53 23.02 -27.71
N GLY A 1039 -0.81 24.30 -27.92
CA GLY A 1039 0.18 25.25 -28.43
C GLY A 1039 0.60 25.00 -29.88
N TYR A 1040 -0.30 24.50 -30.74
CA TYR A 1040 -0.10 24.54 -32.20
C TYR A 1040 -0.65 25.85 -32.80
N ILE A 1041 -0.03 26.28 -33.91
CA ILE A 1041 -0.54 27.35 -34.78
C ILE A 1041 -0.62 26.86 -36.22
N MET A 1042 -1.54 27.45 -36.98
CA MET A 1042 -1.50 27.46 -38.45
C MET A 1042 -1.00 28.82 -38.93
N GLN A 1043 -0.07 28.84 -39.88
CA GLN A 1043 0.42 30.06 -40.53
C GLN A 1043 0.49 29.84 -42.05
N PHE A 1044 0.02 30.81 -42.83
CA PHE A 1044 0.08 30.76 -44.30
C PHE A 1044 0.03 32.16 -44.92
N GLU A 1045 0.51 32.30 -46.15
CA GLU A 1045 0.33 33.53 -46.93
C GLU A 1045 -0.90 33.41 -47.84
N LEU A 1046 -1.76 34.43 -47.85
CA LEU A 1046 -2.97 34.50 -48.66
C LEU A 1046 -2.97 35.74 -49.56
N VAL A 1047 -3.43 35.58 -50.80
CA VAL A 1047 -3.78 36.69 -51.71
C VAL A 1047 -5.09 36.41 -52.44
N MET A 1048 -5.88 37.46 -52.64
CA MET A 1048 -7.19 37.47 -53.29
C MET A 1048 -7.23 38.61 -54.33
N GLY A 1049 -7.46 38.24 -55.59
CA GLY A 1049 -7.63 39.14 -56.74
C GLY A 1049 -6.36 39.72 -57.36
N CYS A 1050 -5.17 39.54 -56.76
CA CYS A 1050 -3.95 40.28 -57.14
C CYS A 1050 -4.19 41.81 -57.21
N GLY A 1051 -4.97 42.37 -56.29
CA GLY A 1051 -5.38 43.78 -56.30
C GLY A 1051 -6.58 44.12 -57.22
N LEU A 1052 -7.11 43.18 -58.00
CA LEU A 1052 -8.34 43.36 -58.76
C LEU A 1052 -9.58 43.14 -57.87
N PRO A 1053 -10.69 43.87 -58.10
CA PRO A 1053 -11.92 43.70 -57.33
C PRO A 1053 -12.65 42.41 -57.68
N TYR A 1054 -13.20 41.75 -56.66
CA TYR A 1054 -14.08 40.60 -56.81
C TYR A 1054 -15.49 40.98 -57.29
N SER A 1055 -16.23 40.00 -57.80
CA SER A 1055 -17.66 40.14 -58.13
C SER A 1055 -18.48 40.48 -56.87
N SER A 1056 -19.39 41.45 -56.98
CA SER A 1056 -20.14 42.02 -55.86
C SER A 1056 -21.56 41.46 -55.68
N LEU A 1057 -21.86 40.30 -56.29
CA LEU A 1057 -23.22 39.71 -56.36
C LEU A 1057 -23.26 38.27 -55.82
N ARG A 1058 -22.21 37.81 -55.15
CA ARG A 1058 -21.98 36.42 -54.74
C ARG A 1058 -21.20 36.36 -53.44
N ASP A 1059 -21.37 35.28 -52.68
CA ASP A 1059 -20.50 35.01 -51.54
C ASP A 1059 -19.19 34.37 -52.03
N ASN A 1060 -18.21 35.23 -52.25
CA ASN A 1060 -16.91 34.89 -52.80
C ASN A 1060 -15.82 34.75 -51.71
N ARG A 1061 -16.21 34.74 -50.42
CA ARG A 1061 -15.30 34.63 -49.27
C ARG A 1061 -14.63 33.26 -49.21
N LEU A 1062 -13.51 33.19 -48.49
CA LEU A 1062 -12.74 31.97 -48.28
C LEU A 1062 -12.86 31.55 -46.81
N TYR A 1063 -13.32 30.33 -46.57
CA TYR A 1063 -13.58 29.77 -45.24
C TYR A 1063 -12.44 28.82 -44.85
N LEU A 1064 -11.84 29.00 -43.67
CA LEU A 1064 -10.90 28.05 -43.06
C LEU A 1064 -11.63 27.22 -42.01
N GLU A 1065 -11.65 25.91 -42.23
CA GLU A 1065 -12.43 24.94 -41.49
C GLU A 1065 -11.57 23.76 -41.06
N TYR A 1066 -12.01 23.03 -40.04
CA TYR A 1066 -11.41 21.78 -39.60
C TYR A 1066 -12.44 20.67 -39.42
N SER A 1067 -11.94 19.45 -39.32
CA SER A 1067 -12.66 18.22 -39.01
C SER A 1067 -11.79 17.35 -38.12
N THR A 1068 -12.36 16.74 -37.08
CA THR A 1068 -11.73 15.70 -36.25
C THR A 1068 -12.23 14.30 -36.59
N ASP A 1069 -13.14 14.16 -37.57
CA ASP A 1069 -13.82 12.93 -37.96
C ASP A 1069 -13.48 12.48 -39.39
N HIS A 1070 -12.20 12.61 -39.77
CA HIS A 1070 -11.64 12.28 -41.09
C HIS A 1070 -12.24 13.05 -42.29
N GLY A 1071 -13.06 14.07 -42.02
CA GLY A 1071 -13.66 14.95 -43.02
C GLY A 1071 -15.15 14.74 -43.24
N ILE A 1072 -15.88 14.12 -42.30
CA ILE A 1072 -17.33 13.91 -42.40
C ILE A 1072 -18.07 15.21 -42.04
N HIS A 1073 -17.81 15.78 -40.86
CA HIS A 1073 -18.32 17.09 -40.44
C HIS A 1073 -17.20 18.13 -40.44
N TRP A 1074 -17.57 19.39 -40.64
CA TRP A 1074 -16.62 20.50 -40.75
C TRP A 1074 -17.13 21.76 -40.04
N SER A 1075 -16.28 22.36 -39.21
CA SER A 1075 -16.54 23.57 -38.43
C SER A 1075 -15.48 24.63 -38.73
N LEU A 1076 -15.75 25.91 -38.43
CA LEU A 1076 -14.71 26.96 -38.53
C LEU A 1076 -13.58 26.69 -37.53
N VAL A 1077 -12.33 26.98 -37.90
CA VAL A 1077 -11.19 26.87 -36.96
C VAL A 1077 -11.31 27.88 -35.82
N VAL A 1078 -11.89 29.04 -36.09
CA VAL A 1078 -12.32 30.03 -35.10
C VAL A 1078 -13.66 30.62 -35.54
N ASP A 1079 -14.67 30.53 -34.68
CA ASP A 1079 -16.00 31.12 -34.90
C ASP A 1079 -15.99 32.66 -34.69
N PRO A 1080 -16.91 33.41 -35.33
CA PRO A 1080 -16.97 34.87 -35.22
C PRO A 1080 -17.64 35.33 -33.90
N CYS A 1081 -16.84 35.78 -32.93
CA CYS A 1081 -17.37 36.36 -31.69
C CYS A 1081 -17.66 37.86 -31.86
N LEU A 1082 -18.92 38.19 -32.22
CA LEU A 1082 -19.39 39.54 -32.51
C LEU A 1082 -20.59 39.93 -31.61
N PRO A 1083 -20.67 41.18 -31.12
CA PRO A 1083 -21.85 41.67 -30.40
C PRO A 1083 -23.14 41.56 -31.24
N PRO A 1084 -24.30 41.21 -30.66
CA PRO A 1084 -24.63 41.28 -29.22
C PRO A 1084 -24.32 40.01 -28.41
N SER A 1085 -23.62 39.01 -28.98
CA SER A 1085 -23.19 37.82 -28.23
C SER A 1085 -22.25 38.18 -27.07
N PRO A 1086 -22.32 37.48 -25.92
CA PRO A 1086 -21.32 37.62 -24.86
C PRO A 1086 -19.98 37.05 -25.36
N CYS A 1087 -18.95 37.89 -25.39
CA CYS A 1087 -17.61 37.59 -25.89
C CYS A 1087 -16.58 38.31 -25.01
N ASP A 1088 -15.59 37.58 -24.47
CA ASP A 1088 -14.50 38.19 -23.68
C ASP A 1088 -13.57 39.06 -24.55
N LEU A 1089 -13.45 38.70 -25.83
CA LEU A 1089 -12.78 39.50 -26.86
C LEU A 1089 -13.61 39.46 -28.16
N VAL A 1090 -13.79 40.61 -28.79
CA VAL A 1090 -14.47 40.70 -30.10
C VAL A 1090 -13.48 40.37 -31.21
N HIS A 1091 -13.75 39.33 -32.00
CA HIS A 1091 -12.92 38.94 -33.13
C HIS A 1091 -13.75 38.45 -34.31
N GLN A 1092 -13.17 38.56 -35.51
CA GLN A 1092 -13.72 37.89 -36.69
C GLN A 1092 -13.45 36.38 -36.60
N GLY A 1093 -14.29 35.59 -37.26
CA GLY A 1093 -14.03 34.17 -37.45
C GLY A 1093 -13.00 33.94 -38.55
N THR A 1094 -12.69 32.68 -38.82
CA THR A 1094 -11.76 32.24 -39.87
C THR A 1094 -12.37 32.30 -41.27
N ILE A 1095 -12.85 33.50 -41.64
CA ILE A 1095 -13.55 33.83 -42.88
C ILE A 1095 -12.85 35.03 -43.53
N TYR A 1096 -12.21 34.82 -44.66
CA TYR A 1096 -11.37 35.82 -45.33
C TYR A 1096 -12.10 36.50 -46.50
N ASP A 1097 -12.01 37.82 -46.57
CA ASP A 1097 -12.59 38.65 -47.63
C ASP A 1097 -11.52 39.37 -48.46
N TRP A 1098 -11.77 39.46 -49.77
CA TRP A 1098 -10.83 40.04 -50.74
C TRP A 1098 -10.44 41.50 -50.47
N THR A 1099 -11.24 42.26 -49.72
CA THR A 1099 -10.91 43.64 -49.34
C THR A 1099 -9.70 43.72 -48.41
N GLN A 1100 -9.46 42.67 -47.61
CA GLN A 1100 -8.34 42.57 -46.67
C GLN A 1100 -7.08 41.99 -47.33
N TYR A 1101 -7.24 40.99 -48.22
CA TYR A 1101 -6.13 40.18 -48.78
C TYR A 1101 -5.77 40.55 -50.23
N ARG A 1102 -5.71 41.85 -50.55
CA ARG A 1102 -5.45 42.32 -51.94
C ARG A 1102 -4.04 42.03 -52.43
N GLU A 1103 -3.07 42.04 -51.53
CA GLU A 1103 -1.68 41.65 -51.74
C GLU A 1103 -1.38 40.39 -50.90
N TRP A 1104 -0.16 39.87 -50.95
CA TRP A 1104 0.21 38.71 -50.15
C TRP A 1104 0.35 39.09 -48.67
N THR A 1105 -0.60 38.65 -47.85
CA THR A 1105 -0.61 38.89 -46.40
C THR A 1105 -0.41 37.57 -45.66
N ARG A 1106 0.48 37.55 -44.67
CA ARG A 1106 0.67 36.42 -43.76
C ARG A 1106 -0.47 36.37 -42.74
N VAL A 1107 -1.22 35.26 -42.74
CA VAL A 1107 -2.24 34.90 -41.76
C VAL A 1107 -1.59 34.00 -40.71
N THR A 1108 -1.90 34.19 -39.44
CA THR A 1108 -1.52 33.29 -38.34
C THR A 1108 -2.72 33.06 -37.45
N VAL A 1109 -3.04 31.79 -37.19
CA VAL A 1109 -4.24 31.34 -36.47
C VAL A 1109 -3.78 30.43 -35.33
N PRO A 1110 -4.00 30.79 -34.05
CA PRO A 1110 -3.83 29.86 -32.95
C PRO A 1110 -4.88 28.75 -33.05
N LEU A 1111 -4.48 27.49 -32.90
CA LEU A 1111 -5.39 26.35 -33.05
C LEU A 1111 -6.06 26.04 -31.69
N PRO A 1112 -7.38 26.29 -31.53
CA PRO A 1112 -8.06 26.15 -30.24
C PRO A 1112 -8.26 24.69 -29.86
N THR A 1113 -8.57 24.45 -28.58
CA THR A 1113 -8.81 23.11 -27.99
C THR A 1113 -9.75 22.22 -28.80
N THR A 1114 -10.75 22.81 -29.46
CA THR A 1114 -11.72 22.09 -30.30
C THR A 1114 -11.12 21.46 -31.56
N THR A 1115 -9.89 21.83 -31.93
CA THR A 1115 -9.13 21.28 -33.07
C THR A 1115 -8.06 20.26 -32.66
N TRP A 1116 -7.84 20.03 -31.37
CA TRP A 1116 -6.83 19.08 -30.89
C TRP A 1116 -7.32 17.64 -31.04
N GLY A 1117 -6.40 16.73 -31.33
CA GLY A 1117 -6.68 15.31 -31.58
C GLY A 1117 -5.70 14.68 -32.58
N PRO A 1118 -5.69 13.34 -32.70
CA PRO A 1118 -4.71 12.62 -33.52
C PRO A 1118 -5.01 12.60 -35.02
N SER A 1119 -6.25 12.91 -35.43
CA SER A 1119 -6.71 12.83 -36.83
C SER A 1119 -7.43 14.11 -37.28
N THR A 1120 -6.91 15.27 -36.88
CA THR A 1120 -7.47 16.57 -37.32
C THR A 1120 -7.07 16.87 -38.76
N ARG A 1121 -8.05 17.29 -39.57
CA ARG A 1121 -7.87 17.77 -40.95
C ARG A 1121 -8.31 19.23 -41.04
N PHE A 1122 -7.62 20.02 -41.85
CA PHE A 1122 -7.98 21.41 -42.14
C PHE A 1122 -8.29 21.60 -43.63
N ARG A 1123 -9.15 22.57 -43.96
CA ARG A 1123 -9.40 22.98 -45.34
C ARG A 1123 -9.65 24.47 -45.51
N LEU A 1124 -9.23 25.01 -46.65
CA LEU A 1124 -9.67 26.30 -47.18
C LEU A 1124 -10.70 26.06 -48.29
N ARG A 1125 -11.90 26.64 -48.14
CA ARG A 1125 -13.09 26.38 -48.97
C ARG A 1125 -13.69 27.67 -49.55
N GLN A 1126 -13.96 27.67 -50.85
CA GLN A 1126 -14.72 28.73 -51.54
C GLN A 1126 -15.81 28.10 -52.43
N ASP A 1127 -17.07 28.36 -52.07
CA ASP A 1127 -18.24 27.76 -52.75
C ASP A 1127 -18.56 28.45 -54.07
N THR A 1128 -18.79 29.76 -54.04
CA THR A 1128 -19.20 30.54 -55.21
C THR A 1128 -18.09 31.49 -55.63
N TRP A 1129 -17.92 31.63 -56.95
CA TRP A 1129 -16.85 32.41 -57.55
C TRP A 1129 -17.16 32.76 -59.00
N ALA A 1130 -16.78 33.96 -59.43
CA ALA A 1130 -16.73 34.36 -60.84
C ALA A 1130 -15.29 34.28 -61.39
N ARG A 1131 -15.13 34.47 -62.70
CA ARG A 1131 -13.84 34.39 -63.41
C ARG A 1131 -12.76 35.36 -62.89
N THR A 1132 -13.17 36.46 -62.26
CA THR A 1132 -12.31 37.46 -61.60
C THR A 1132 -11.81 37.02 -60.23
N ASP A 1133 -12.54 36.14 -59.57
CA ASP A 1133 -12.49 35.96 -58.11
C ASP A 1133 -11.42 34.91 -57.77
N THR A 1134 -10.18 35.27 -58.06
CA THR A 1134 -9.02 34.37 -58.11
C THR A 1134 -8.13 34.55 -56.88
N TRP A 1135 -7.76 33.47 -56.21
CA TRP A 1135 -6.96 33.52 -54.98
C TRP A 1135 -5.78 32.54 -55.06
N GLY A 1136 -4.84 32.69 -54.13
CA GLY A 1136 -3.68 31.81 -54.02
C GLY A 1136 -3.13 31.77 -52.60
N VAL A 1137 -2.44 30.67 -52.29
CA VAL A 1137 -1.84 30.38 -50.99
C VAL A 1137 -0.39 29.93 -51.17
N ALA A 1138 0.48 30.36 -50.25
CA ALA A 1138 1.87 29.95 -50.17
C ALA A 1138 2.30 29.74 -48.70
N ARG A 1139 3.44 29.07 -48.49
CA ARG A 1139 4.10 28.86 -47.19
C ARG A 1139 3.14 28.37 -46.08
N LEU A 1140 2.52 27.21 -46.29
CA LEU A 1140 1.65 26.61 -45.27
C LEU A 1140 2.49 25.92 -44.19
N TYR A 1141 2.37 26.42 -42.97
CA TYR A 1141 2.86 25.83 -41.74
C TYR A 1141 1.68 25.44 -40.83
N ILE A 1142 1.71 24.23 -40.28
CA ILE A 1142 0.85 23.81 -39.16
C ILE A 1142 1.73 23.03 -38.19
N GLY A 1143 1.94 23.55 -36.98
CA GLY A 1143 2.87 22.95 -36.03
C GLY A 1143 3.03 23.77 -34.76
N GLN A 1144 4.07 23.48 -33.98
CA GLN A 1144 4.32 24.13 -32.69
C GLN A 1144 4.36 25.66 -32.79
N GLN A 1145 3.75 26.33 -31.82
CA GLN A 1145 3.76 27.77 -31.64
C GLN A 1145 5.17 28.28 -31.29
N CYS A 1146 5.75 29.07 -32.19
CA CYS A 1146 6.96 29.84 -31.89
C CYS A 1146 6.71 30.89 -30.80
N PRO A 1147 7.72 31.29 -30.01
CA PRO A 1147 7.60 32.28 -28.93
C PRO A 1147 6.80 33.53 -29.34
N ASN A 1148 5.70 33.78 -28.61
CA ASN A 1148 4.74 34.88 -28.85
C ASN A 1148 4.22 34.98 -30.30
N MET A 1149 4.16 33.86 -31.05
CA MET A 1149 3.83 33.83 -32.50
C MET A 1149 4.72 34.79 -33.32
N CYS A 1150 5.99 34.92 -32.92
CA CYS A 1150 6.96 35.86 -33.49
C CYS A 1150 6.48 37.32 -33.47
N HIS A 1151 5.56 37.68 -32.55
CA HIS A 1151 4.80 38.94 -32.48
C HIS A 1151 4.16 39.38 -33.81
N GLY A 1152 3.91 38.44 -34.74
CA GLY A 1152 3.43 38.73 -36.09
C GLY A 1152 4.50 39.22 -37.09
N HIS A 1153 5.75 39.44 -36.65
CA HIS A 1153 6.88 39.98 -37.42
C HIS A 1153 7.93 38.91 -37.80
N GLY A 1154 7.48 37.67 -38.00
CA GLY A 1154 8.31 36.58 -38.48
C GLY A 1154 7.52 35.35 -38.90
N GLU A 1155 8.20 34.44 -39.58
CA GLU A 1155 7.72 33.11 -39.97
C GLU A 1155 8.09 32.08 -38.90
N CYS A 1156 7.19 31.15 -38.60
CA CYS A 1156 7.42 30.10 -37.62
C CYS A 1156 7.89 28.81 -38.30
N ASN A 1157 9.06 28.31 -37.90
CA ASN A 1157 9.65 27.07 -38.41
C ASN A 1157 10.05 26.20 -37.21
N GLU A 1158 9.36 25.09 -36.97
CA GLU A 1158 9.69 24.10 -35.92
C GLU A 1158 9.88 24.75 -34.52
N GLY A 1159 8.98 25.67 -34.16
CA GLY A 1159 9.06 26.41 -32.90
C GLY A 1159 10.08 27.57 -32.85
N VAL A 1160 10.86 27.80 -33.91
CA VAL A 1160 11.84 28.89 -34.03
C VAL A 1160 11.34 30.01 -34.96
N CYS A 1161 11.49 31.26 -34.53
CA CYS A 1161 11.14 32.44 -35.32
C CYS A 1161 12.21 32.81 -36.35
N SER A 1162 11.86 32.79 -37.63
CA SER A 1162 12.60 33.47 -38.70
C SER A 1162 12.06 34.90 -38.84
N CYS A 1163 12.82 35.91 -38.44
CA CYS A 1163 12.37 37.31 -38.43
C CYS A 1163 12.14 37.87 -39.84
N ASP A 1164 11.21 38.82 -39.96
CA ASP A 1164 11.05 39.64 -41.17
C ASP A 1164 12.23 40.62 -41.36
N GLU A 1165 12.42 41.12 -42.59
CA GLU A 1165 13.43 42.14 -42.88
C GLU A 1165 13.20 43.40 -42.04
N GLY A 1166 14.21 43.76 -41.23
CA GLY A 1166 14.15 44.88 -40.27
C GLY A 1166 13.72 44.51 -38.84
N PHE A 1167 13.54 43.22 -38.51
CA PHE A 1167 13.24 42.74 -37.16
C PHE A 1167 14.25 41.72 -36.66
N GLU A 1168 14.50 41.68 -35.35
CA GLU A 1168 15.39 40.68 -34.73
C GLU A 1168 14.99 40.27 -33.30
N GLY A 1169 15.56 39.16 -32.83
CA GLY A 1169 15.40 38.61 -31.47
C GLY A 1169 14.63 37.29 -31.40
N VAL A 1170 14.77 36.56 -30.28
CA VAL A 1170 14.30 35.16 -30.09
C VAL A 1170 12.79 34.95 -30.27
N GLY A 1171 11.98 35.99 -30.08
CA GLY A 1171 10.56 36.03 -30.46
C GLY A 1171 10.19 37.21 -31.37
N THR A 1172 11.20 37.87 -31.97
CA THR A 1172 11.16 39.20 -32.59
C THR A 1172 10.66 40.30 -31.63
N VAL A 1173 11.56 41.18 -31.17
CA VAL A 1173 11.25 42.20 -30.13
C VAL A 1173 11.83 43.57 -30.46
N THR A 1174 12.82 43.63 -31.35
CA THR A 1174 13.46 44.88 -31.79
C THR A 1174 13.29 45.09 -33.28
N GLN A 1175 12.65 46.21 -33.64
CA GLN A 1175 12.68 46.76 -34.99
C GLN A 1175 13.98 47.55 -35.17
N GLN A 1176 14.75 47.27 -36.23
CA GLN A 1176 15.91 48.07 -36.58
C GLN A 1176 15.45 49.41 -37.18
N LEU A 1177 15.77 50.49 -36.48
CA LEU A 1177 15.66 51.85 -37.01
C LEU A 1177 16.80 52.09 -38.00
N ILE A 1178 16.43 52.30 -39.28
CA ILE A 1178 17.32 52.68 -40.39
C ILE A 1178 17.28 54.20 -40.56
#